data_AF-A0A2S0VNW6-F1
#
_entry.id   AF-A0A2S0VNW6-F1
#
_cell.length_a   1.000
_cell.length_b   1.000
_cell.length_c   1.000
_cell.angle_alpha   90.00
_cell.angle_beta   90.00
_cell.angle_gamma   90.00
#
_symmetry.space_group_name_H-M   'P 1'
#
loop_
_entity.id
_entity.type
_entity.pdbx_description
1 polymer ?
#
loop_
_entity_poly.entity_id
_entity_poly.type
_entity_poly.pdbx_seq_one_letter_code
_entity_poly.pdbx_strand_id
1 'polypeptide(L)'
;MTAANINNFLQSLQHFADTELIPCIGGRSELPTQPGLKVKGRQISLPVVQQDLEWLCQQGNPSPFGKGYDTVLDSEIRNSIEFEAQDIDLLNPNWQPALQALTETIANQMAIDFQIKAELFKLLVYKEGGHFKFHQDTEKSQGMFASLIVQLPSRHQGGALICRFADQEFCFDFGTQQADSEFNIYYAAHYADVHHQVEKIEQGARLALVYNLVQPADERQISANLHQELLAETQSLVPQVFSALENEQHALLLQHEYTEQSLSELGFAAAKGQDRALIKALLAVNNQLPLEHKLDFIISRLTYSVSSQGYGGYGDRYDDDDMNWEEIDESDPDFDLCFDSKGQLIPMGDFSVDKIYDLNSHDIKPMTIDTLDEMFWGEGDEEIEGFMGNYGPSKETTYARYLLAILPAYPTHAGTQSQVLQAHKIGLMAQDLNQHANNAWLQNHYDLALKQLLNQWLVEQKSDNHWHRNLGEQDLAIFTNLVQAAIFTKNIELCQTAIRTVSHCFKDNLSSESHAAEIVNLLKDSIACFGWQAIAPLITPTLEQLNSFAIFQVSTTLATNNPDSDMQAQLISLCVNAICREQNDWQYDNCFKKTLVPLAVNLCQTDWYASSDTRQQFLTACLEKGKSYPAFLAALIQNLINDTSADNKKPWLKTLISTRLDYLDKEISKPTPVFSWSMPQAEANKHDMVVFLRSVKQQAQITGYDGIAMARNDVVSVDPNWILPEFYIESNGDFQLPKSHYGFSATMQAKGRGKQAYVQIEKDKRYDELKCKLHTLRKQEADKLKQFALQNL
;
A
#
# COMPACT_ATOMS: atom_id res chain seq x y z
N MET A 1 40.83 -1.86 24.82
CA MET A 1 40.40 -0.49 24.49
C MET A 1 40.72 0.42 25.66
N THR A 2 41.11 1.68 25.46
CA THR A 2 40.87 2.68 26.52
C THR A 2 39.49 3.25 26.26
N ALA A 3 38.53 3.03 27.16
CA ALA A 3 37.17 3.61 27.10
C ALA A 3 37.21 5.13 26.78
N ALA A 4 38.30 5.79 27.17
CA ALA A 4 38.63 7.17 26.80
C ALA A 4 38.55 7.48 25.29
N ASN A 5 38.96 6.57 24.39
CA ASN A 5 38.99 6.87 22.95
C ASN A 5 37.60 6.81 22.30
N ILE A 6 36.75 5.88 22.75
CA ILE A 6 35.33 5.83 22.36
C ILE A 6 34.61 7.07 22.89
N ASN A 7 34.84 7.42 24.16
CA ASN A 7 34.25 8.63 24.74
C ASN A 7 34.70 9.89 24.01
N ASN A 8 35.98 10.01 23.61
CA ASN A 8 36.44 11.15 22.80
C ASN A 8 35.73 11.22 21.44
N PHE A 9 35.55 10.07 20.77
CA PHE A 9 34.82 10.01 19.51
C PHE A 9 33.35 10.43 19.66
N LEU A 10 32.67 9.90 20.69
CA LEU A 10 31.28 10.25 21.01
C LEU A 10 31.14 11.73 21.40
N GLN A 11 32.10 12.30 22.12
CA GLN A 11 32.11 13.73 22.45
C GLN A 11 32.29 14.62 21.21
N SER A 12 33.13 14.23 20.25
CA SER A 12 33.22 14.93 18.96
C SER A 12 31.90 14.87 18.18
N LEU A 13 31.20 13.74 18.21
CA LEU A 13 29.87 13.61 17.58
C LEU A 13 28.81 14.45 18.31
N GLN A 14 28.79 14.44 19.64
CA GLN A 14 27.88 15.26 20.46
C GLN A 14 28.06 16.75 20.17
N HIS A 15 29.30 17.25 20.17
CA HIS A 15 29.57 18.67 19.89
C HIS A 15 29.04 19.12 18.53
N PHE A 16 29.08 18.22 17.54
CA PHE A 16 28.53 18.46 16.22
C PHE A 16 26.99 18.45 16.23
N ALA A 17 26.39 17.46 16.90
CA ALA A 17 24.95 17.23 16.92
C ALA A 17 24.18 18.27 17.78
N ASP A 18 24.77 18.82 18.84
CA ASP A 18 24.12 19.73 19.81
C ASP A 18 23.60 21.05 19.19
N THR A 19 24.01 21.39 17.96
CA THR A 19 23.67 22.68 17.34
C THR A 19 22.30 22.70 16.62
N GLU A 20 21.59 21.57 16.51
CA GLU A 20 20.43 21.42 15.62
C GLU A 20 19.13 20.91 16.28
N LEU A 21 19.03 20.88 17.62
CA LEU A 21 17.80 20.41 18.30
C LEU A 21 16.68 21.46 18.28
N ILE A 22 15.99 21.60 17.14
CA ILE A 22 14.85 22.51 16.97
C ILE A 22 13.65 21.70 16.42
N PRO A 23 12.85 21.06 17.30
CA PRO A 23 11.80 20.15 16.89
C PRO A 23 10.55 20.86 16.35
N CYS A 24 10.36 22.12 16.74
CA CYS A 24 9.29 22.96 16.27
C CYS A 24 9.65 24.45 16.32
N ILE A 25 9.01 25.24 15.47
CA ILE A 25 9.17 26.69 15.36
C ILE A 25 7.82 27.34 15.08
N GLY A 26 7.74 28.65 15.28
CA GLY A 26 6.52 29.39 14.96
C GLY A 26 6.63 30.87 15.25
N GLY A 27 5.63 31.60 14.80
CA GLY A 27 5.57 33.05 14.97
C GLY A 27 4.62 33.71 13.99
N ARG A 28 4.77 35.03 13.85
CA ARG A 28 4.01 35.81 12.88
C ARG A 28 4.52 35.53 11.47
N SER A 29 3.60 35.35 10.52
CA SER A 29 3.91 35.11 9.12
C SER A 29 3.73 36.37 8.27
N GLU A 30 4.47 36.46 7.16
CA GLU A 30 4.29 37.45 6.11
C GLU A 30 3.34 36.99 4.99
N LEU A 31 2.63 35.88 5.21
CA LEU A 31 1.56 35.42 4.30
C LEU A 31 0.48 36.51 4.13
N PRO A 32 -0.10 36.67 2.92
CA PRO A 32 -1.15 37.65 2.70
C PRO A 32 -2.36 37.39 3.60
N THR A 33 -2.71 38.36 4.46
CA THR A 33 -3.85 38.27 5.40
C THR A 33 -5.21 38.09 4.70
N GLN A 34 -5.26 38.34 3.39
CA GLN A 34 -6.41 38.07 2.52
C GLN A 34 -6.03 36.97 1.49
N PRO A 35 -6.07 35.67 1.86
CA PRO A 35 -5.81 34.56 0.95
C PRO A 35 -6.83 34.42 -0.19
N GLY A 36 -7.97 35.11 -0.11
CA GLY A 36 -9.09 34.87 -1.01
C GLY A 36 -9.72 33.49 -0.77
N LEU A 37 -9.90 33.12 0.50
CA LEU A 37 -10.39 31.81 0.92
C LEU A 37 -11.80 31.53 0.37
N LYS A 38 -11.96 30.41 -0.34
CA LYS A 38 -13.24 29.77 -0.56
C LYS A 38 -13.27 28.39 0.07
N VAL A 39 -14.42 28.02 0.61
CA VAL A 39 -14.70 26.70 1.16
C VAL A 39 -15.99 26.18 0.52
N LYS A 40 -15.95 25.00 -0.11
CA LYS A 40 -17.04 24.43 -0.92
C LYS A 40 -17.63 25.44 -1.92
N GLY A 41 -16.74 26.22 -2.56
CA GLY A 41 -17.08 27.28 -3.52
C GLY A 41 -17.64 28.58 -2.93
N ARG A 42 -17.95 28.64 -1.63
CA ARG A 42 -18.39 29.88 -0.94
C ARG A 42 -17.19 30.67 -0.46
N GLN A 43 -17.19 31.98 -0.72
CA GLN A 43 -16.17 32.88 -0.19
C GLN A 43 -16.35 33.09 1.32
N ILE A 44 -15.25 33.00 2.06
CA ILE A 44 -15.18 33.21 3.51
C ILE A 44 -14.45 34.52 3.77
N SER A 45 -15.09 35.43 4.51
CA SER A 45 -14.48 36.71 4.89
C SER A 45 -13.45 36.50 5.99
N LEU A 46 -12.29 37.17 5.93
CA LEU A 46 -11.29 37.20 7.00
C LEU A 46 -11.07 38.67 7.45
N PRO A 47 -11.07 39.01 8.75
CA PRO A 47 -11.26 38.12 9.89
C PRO A 47 -12.62 37.42 9.86
N VAL A 48 -12.69 36.16 10.30
CA VAL A 48 -13.92 35.37 10.16
C VAL A 48 -15.10 36.08 10.84
N VAL A 49 -16.15 36.33 10.07
CA VAL A 49 -17.38 36.95 10.59
C VAL A 49 -18.35 35.86 11.08
N GLN A 50 -19.19 36.21 12.06
CA GLN A 50 -20.12 35.28 12.70
C GLN A 50 -20.97 34.47 11.69
N GLN A 51 -21.49 35.12 10.64
CA GLN A 51 -22.31 34.47 9.62
C GLN A 51 -21.54 33.39 8.83
N ASP A 52 -20.27 33.65 8.52
CA ASP A 52 -19.43 32.69 7.80
C ASP A 52 -18.98 31.56 8.75
N LEU A 53 -18.69 31.87 10.01
CA LEU A 53 -18.37 30.87 11.03
C LEU A 53 -19.54 29.90 11.28
N GLU A 54 -20.76 30.41 11.44
CA GLU A 54 -21.95 29.57 11.62
C GLU A 54 -22.18 28.65 10.43
N TRP A 55 -21.96 29.17 9.21
CA TRP A 55 -22.06 28.36 8.00
C TRP A 55 -20.96 27.30 7.93
N LEU A 56 -19.71 27.64 8.25
CA LEU A 56 -18.61 26.66 8.34
C LEU A 56 -18.96 25.56 9.35
N CYS A 57 -19.50 25.93 10.51
CA CYS A 57 -19.92 24.96 11.52
C CYS A 57 -21.04 24.03 11.05
N GLN A 58 -21.92 24.51 10.16
CA GLN A 58 -23.04 23.72 9.62
C GLN A 58 -22.63 22.81 8.45
N GLN A 59 -21.58 23.16 7.71
CA GLN A 59 -21.20 22.48 6.47
C GLN A 59 -19.94 21.61 6.58
N GLY A 60 -19.13 21.84 7.61
CA GLY A 60 -17.94 21.04 7.89
C GLY A 60 -18.28 19.77 8.65
N ASN A 61 -17.36 18.82 8.61
CA ASN A 61 -17.52 17.55 9.34
C ASN A 61 -16.85 17.68 10.71
N PRO A 62 -17.40 17.07 11.79
CA PRO A 62 -16.64 16.88 13.02
C PRO A 62 -15.33 16.18 12.70
N SER A 63 -14.23 16.69 13.24
CA SER A 63 -12.93 16.10 12.96
C SER A 63 -12.72 14.82 13.77
N PRO A 64 -12.33 13.70 13.15
CA PRO A 64 -12.02 12.48 13.87
C PRO A 64 -10.65 12.53 14.53
N PHE A 65 -10.39 11.63 15.45
CA PHE A 65 -9.03 11.25 15.85
C PHE A 65 -8.87 9.74 15.67
N GLY A 66 -7.63 9.30 15.43
CA GLY A 66 -7.32 7.88 15.23
C GLY A 66 -7.00 7.20 16.56
N LYS A 67 -7.53 5.99 16.77
CA LYS A 67 -7.02 5.04 17.77
C LYS A 67 -6.73 3.74 17.03
N GLY A 68 -5.46 3.49 16.69
CA GLY A 68 -5.08 2.40 15.79
C GLY A 68 -5.73 2.53 14.40
N TYR A 69 -6.43 1.49 13.95
CA TYR A 69 -7.16 1.46 12.68
C TYR A 69 -8.58 2.07 12.76
N ASP A 70 -9.07 2.43 13.95
CA ASP A 70 -10.42 2.93 14.15
C ASP A 70 -10.47 4.47 14.09
N THR A 71 -11.39 4.98 13.27
CA THR A 71 -11.76 6.40 13.24
C THR A 71 -12.78 6.66 14.33
N VAL A 72 -12.37 7.28 15.44
CA VAL A 72 -13.24 7.56 16.58
C VAL A 72 -13.64 9.03 16.61
N LEU A 73 -14.93 9.28 16.88
CA LEU A 73 -15.48 10.61 17.12
C LEU A 73 -15.74 10.77 18.61
N ASP A 74 -14.75 11.30 19.33
CA ASP A 74 -14.84 11.64 20.75
C ASP A 74 -14.55 13.12 20.95
N SER A 75 -15.57 13.86 21.35
CA SER A 75 -15.49 15.30 21.58
C SER A 75 -14.69 15.70 22.82
N GLU A 76 -14.36 14.77 23.71
CA GLU A 76 -13.50 15.00 24.88
C GLU A 76 -12.01 14.92 24.53
N ILE A 77 -11.68 14.22 23.45
CA ILE A 77 -10.32 14.12 22.89
C ILE A 77 -10.10 15.18 21.82
N ARG A 78 -11.03 15.31 20.86
CA ARG A 78 -10.94 16.29 19.77
C ARG A 78 -12.29 16.95 19.50
N ASN A 79 -12.32 18.27 19.65
CA ASN A 79 -13.47 19.09 19.31
C ASN A 79 -13.08 20.15 18.27
N SER A 80 -13.16 19.77 17.00
CA SER A 80 -12.97 20.67 15.87
C SER A 80 -13.84 20.27 14.68
N ILE A 81 -13.94 21.17 13.72
CA ILE A 81 -14.63 20.94 12.45
C ILE A 81 -13.59 21.01 11.33
N GLU A 82 -13.67 20.11 10.36
CA GLU A 82 -12.71 20.04 9.24
C GLU A 82 -13.36 20.07 7.85
N PHE A 83 -12.55 20.56 6.91
CA PHE A 83 -12.81 20.55 5.47
C PHE A 83 -11.57 20.00 4.76
N GLU A 84 -11.77 19.10 3.81
CA GLU A 84 -10.72 18.50 3.00
C GLU A 84 -10.06 19.52 2.06
N ALA A 85 -8.79 19.30 1.71
CA ALA A 85 -8.04 20.15 0.76
C ALA A 85 -8.81 20.47 -0.53
N GLN A 86 -9.50 19.48 -1.10
CA GLN A 86 -10.26 19.62 -2.35
C GLN A 86 -11.46 20.57 -2.25
N ASP A 87 -11.94 20.86 -1.04
CA ASP A 87 -13.03 21.81 -0.80
C ASP A 87 -12.51 23.25 -0.62
N ILE A 88 -11.19 23.49 -0.64
CA ILE A 88 -10.57 24.75 -0.25
C ILE A 88 -9.86 25.39 -1.45
N ASP A 89 -10.22 26.63 -1.77
CA ASP A 89 -9.47 27.45 -2.73
C ASP A 89 -8.82 28.66 -2.04
N LEU A 90 -7.57 28.94 -2.39
CA LEU A 90 -6.84 30.14 -1.99
C LEU A 90 -6.57 30.97 -3.25
N LEU A 91 -7.40 31.99 -3.47
CA LEU A 91 -7.45 32.71 -4.74
C LEU A 91 -6.43 33.85 -4.88
N ASN A 92 -5.74 34.23 -3.80
CA ASN A 92 -4.73 35.28 -3.87
C ASN A 92 -3.47 34.75 -4.58
N PRO A 93 -3.08 35.31 -5.74
CA PRO A 93 -1.92 34.84 -6.49
C PRO A 93 -0.60 34.98 -5.73
N ASN A 94 -0.54 35.85 -4.70
CA ASN A 94 0.64 36.02 -3.85
C ASN A 94 0.73 34.99 -2.72
N TRP A 95 -0.30 34.14 -2.53
CA TRP A 95 -0.29 33.13 -1.47
C TRP A 95 0.83 32.10 -1.69
N GLN A 96 0.92 31.52 -2.89
CA GLN A 96 1.90 30.47 -3.18
C GLN A 96 3.36 30.97 -3.08
N PRO A 97 3.74 32.13 -3.67
CA PRO A 97 5.09 32.67 -3.47
C PRO A 97 5.43 32.97 -2.00
N ALA A 98 4.46 33.48 -1.22
CA ALA A 98 4.68 33.76 0.20
C ALA A 98 4.77 32.48 1.04
N LEU A 99 4.00 31.44 0.70
CA LEU A 99 4.10 30.12 1.31
C LEU A 99 5.46 29.49 1.03
N GLN A 100 5.98 29.63 -0.19
CA GLN A 100 7.33 29.19 -0.54
C GLN A 100 8.41 29.89 0.31
N ALA A 101 8.34 31.22 0.44
CA ALA A 101 9.27 31.97 1.30
C ALA A 101 9.15 31.57 2.79
N LEU A 102 7.94 31.25 3.25
CA LEU A 102 7.72 30.71 4.59
C LEU A 102 8.37 29.34 4.75
N THR A 103 8.22 28.43 3.78
CA THR A 103 8.88 27.12 3.82
C THR A 103 10.41 27.22 3.78
N GLU A 104 10.98 28.19 3.07
CA GLU A 104 12.42 28.48 3.12
C GLU A 104 12.87 28.97 4.50
N THR A 105 12.04 29.80 5.15
CA THR A 105 12.28 30.25 6.53
C THR A 105 12.24 29.07 7.50
N ILE A 106 11.26 28.18 7.34
CA ILE A 106 11.12 26.97 8.15
C ILE A 106 12.34 26.07 7.96
N ALA A 107 12.76 25.85 6.71
CA ALA A 107 13.92 25.01 6.42
C ALA A 107 15.18 25.53 7.10
N ASN A 108 15.45 26.84 7.00
CA ASN A 108 16.61 27.46 7.64
C ASN A 108 16.58 27.38 9.17
N GLN A 109 15.41 27.57 9.79
CA GLN A 109 15.29 27.57 11.26
C GLN A 109 15.31 26.16 11.87
N MET A 110 14.80 25.15 11.16
CA MET A 110 14.82 23.75 11.60
C MET A 110 16.03 22.97 11.03
N ALA A 111 17.04 23.66 10.48
CA ALA A 111 18.24 23.06 9.89
C ALA A 111 17.95 22.00 8.79
N ILE A 112 16.86 22.17 8.04
CA ILE A 112 16.48 21.26 6.95
C ILE A 112 17.30 21.59 5.71
N ASP A 113 17.97 20.58 5.15
CA ASP A 113 18.95 20.71 4.07
C ASP A 113 18.38 20.42 2.67
N PHE A 114 17.06 20.30 2.54
CA PHE A 114 16.36 20.06 1.29
C PHE A 114 15.20 21.06 1.10
N GLN A 115 14.75 21.22 -0.14
CA GLN A 115 13.59 22.05 -0.42
C GLN A 115 12.31 21.43 0.18
N ILE A 116 11.56 22.20 0.96
CA ILE A 116 10.27 21.77 1.51
C ILE A 116 9.15 22.04 0.52
N LYS A 117 8.30 21.05 0.27
CA LYS A 117 7.01 21.24 -0.41
C LYS A 117 5.88 21.24 0.62
N ALA A 118 5.08 22.31 0.66
CA ALA A 118 3.89 22.38 1.51
C ALA A 118 2.64 21.94 0.73
N GLU A 119 2.02 20.84 1.13
CA GLU A 119 0.78 20.32 0.54
C GLU A 119 -0.39 20.61 1.45
N LEU A 120 -1.39 21.37 0.97
CA LEU A 120 -2.57 21.68 1.78
C LEU A 120 -3.30 20.37 2.09
N PHE A 121 -3.49 20.09 3.38
CA PHE A 121 -4.18 18.90 3.84
C PHE A 121 -5.63 19.22 4.21
N LYS A 122 -5.85 20.20 5.10
CA LYS A 122 -7.21 20.57 5.53
C LYS A 122 -7.31 21.96 6.13
N LEU A 123 -8.54 22.44 6.23
CA LEU A 123 -8.93 23.59 7.06
C LEU A 123 -9.58 23.08 8.34
N LEU A 124 -9.10 23.55 9.49
CA LEU A 124 -9.68 23.29 10.80
C LEU A 124 -10.37 24.55 11.34
N VAL A 125 -11.55 24.36 11.93
CA VAL A 125 -12.33 25.38 12.61
C VAL A 125 -12.55 24.94 14.05
N TYR A 126 -11.97 25.69 14.99
CA TYR A 126 -12.20 25.53 16.42
C TYR A 126 -13.08 26.67 16.91
N LYS A 127 -14.31 26.38 17.31
CA LYS A 127 -15.19 27.33 18.00
C LYS A 127 -14.92 27.31 19.50
N GLU A 128 -15.60 28.16 20.26
CA GLU A 128 -15.60 28.12 21.73
C GLU A 128 -15.81 26.69 22.27
N GLY A 129 -14.91 26.27 23.15
CA GLY A 129 -14.82 24.91 23.69
C GLY A 129 -14.04 23.91 22.83
N GLY A 130 -13.68 24.26 21.60
CA GLY A 130 -12.87 23.44 20.71
C GLY A 130 -11.45 23.26 21.24
N HIS A 131 -10.90 22.06 21.05
CA HIS A 131 -9.57 21.65 21.55
C HIS A 131 -9.12 20.37 20.83
N PHE A 132 -7.87 19.97 21.05
CA PHE A 132 -7.38 18.64 20.70
C PHE A 132 -6.31 18.25 21.73
N LYS A 133 -6.50 17.12 22.42
CA LYS A 133 -5.52 16.57 23.39
C LYS A 133 -4.20 16.20 22.72
N PHE A 134 -3.19 15.88 23.53
CA PHE A 134 -1.88 15.47 23.05
C PHE A 134 -1.99 14.28 22.11
N HIS A 135 -1.34 14.39 20.96
CA HIS A 135 -1.23 13.36 19.93
C HIS A 135 0.02 13.64 19.08
N GLN A 136 0.44 12.63 18.32
CA GLN A 136 1.40 12.80 17.23
C GLN A 136 0.65 12.80 15.88
N ASP A 137 1.27 13.39 14.87
CA ASP A 137 0.75 13.33 13.52
C ASP A 137 1.20 12.05 12.83
N THR A 138 0.26 11.31 12.24
CA THR A 138 0.61 10.25 11.28
C THR A 138 1.08 10.88 9.97
N GLU A 139 2.11 10.28 9.36
CA GLU A 139 2.59 10.62 8.01
C GLU A 139 1.51 10.21 6.98
N LYS A 140 0.93 11.19 6.27
CA LYS A 140 -0.27 10.99 5.41
C LYS A 140 0.03 10.96 3.91
N SER A 141 1.27 11.25 3.54
CA SER A 141 1.72 11.33 2.15
C SER A 141 3.17 10.93 2.05
N GLN A 142 3.54 10.34 0.91
CA GLN A 142 4.91 9.89 0.66
C GLN A 142 5.92 11.02 0.85
N GLY A 143 6.90 10.82 1.75
CA GLY A 143 7.91 11.83 2.07
C GLY A 143 7.45 12.96 3.01
N MET A 144 6.28 12.86 3.62
CA MET A 144 5.89 13.76 4.72
C MET A 144 6.81 13.53 5.92
N PHE A 145 7.30 14.62 6.51
CA PHE A 145 8.18 14.56 7.69
C PHE A 145 7.75 15.51 8.81
N ALA A 146 6.91 16.51 8.50
CA ALA A 146 6.48 17.55 9.41
C ALA A 146 5.11 18.12 9.02
N SER A 147 4.51 18.88 9.93
CA SER A 147 3.26 19.60 9.73
C SER A 147 3.49 21.11 9.85
N LEU A 148 2.79 21.89 9.02
CA LEU A 148 2.72 23.35 9.11
C LEU A 148 1.28 23.78 9.36
N ILE A 149 1.07 24.45 10.49
CA ILE A 149 -0.21 25.02 10.90
C ILE A 149 -0.16 26.52 10.64
N VAL A 150 -1.02 27.00 9.74
CA VAL A 150 -1.18 28.42 9.42
C VAL A 150 -2.51 28.92 9.98
N GLN A 151 -2.46 29.69 11.06
CA GLN A 151 -3.64 30.33 11.62
C GLN A 151 -4.04 31.54 10.77
N LEU A 152 -5.26 31.49 10.25
CA LEU A 152 -5.87 32.57 9.50
C LEU A 152 -6.40 33.68 10.43
N PRO A 153 -6.54 34.93 9.93
CA PRO A 153 -7.03 36.03 10.75
C PRO A 153 -8.41 35.71 11.33
N SER A 154 -8.47 35.65 12.66
CA SER A 154 -9.67 35.23 13.38
C SER A 154 -9.61 35.72 14.83
N ARG A 155 -10.77 36.08 15.40
CA ARG A 155 -10.85 36.58 16.77
C ARG A 155 -11.08 35.42 17.73
N HIS A 156 -10.09 35.11 18.57
CA HIS A 156 -10.20 34.09 19.62
C HIS A 156 -9.36 34.39 20.87
N GLN A 157 -9.69 33.72 21.97
CA GLN A 157 -8.89 33.59 23.20
C GLN A 157 -8.66 32.10 23.50
N GLY A 158 -7.51 31.77 24.09
CA GLY A 158 -7.05 30.38 24.19
C GLY A 158 -6.69 29.79 22.83
N GLY A 159 -6.54 28.47 22.76
CA GLY A 159 -6.18 27.78 21.50
C GLY A 159 -4.71 27.75 21.17
N ALA A 160 -3.82 27.91 22.16
CA ALA A 160 -2.39 27.76 21.94
C ALA A 160 -2.08 26.32 21.48
N LEU A 161 -1.10 26.20 20.58
CA LEU A 161 -0.51 24.92 20.25
C LEU A 161 0.65 24.68 21.22
N ILE A 162 0.56 23.60 21.99
CA ILE A 162 1.63 23.15 22.88
C ILE A 162 2.29 21.95 22.22
N CYS A 163 3.60 22.02 22.02
CA CYS A 163 4.42 20.97 21.42
C CYS A 163 5.40 20.45 22.48
N ARG A 164 5.53 19.13 22.59
CA ARG A 164 6.47 18.43 23.47
C ARG A 164 7.36 17.53 22.63
N PHE A 165 8.65 17.60 22.89
CA PHE A 165 9.65 16.77 22.25
C PHE A 165 10.82 16.56 23.21
N ALA A 166 11.14 15.30 23.51
CA ALA A 166 12.00 14.94 24.64
C ALA A 166 11.55 15.69 25.92
N ASP A 167 12.49 16.28 26.67
CA ASP A 167 12.21 17.02 27.91
C ASP A 167 11.79 18.49 27.69
N GLN A 168 11.50 18.90 26.45
CA GLN A 168 11.22 20.30 26.10
C GLN A 168 9.75 20.53 25.73
N GLU A 169 9.20 21.65 26.19
CA GLU A 169 7.84 22.12 25.85
C GLU A 169 7.90 23.51 25.17
N PHE A 170 7.20 23.63 24.05
CA PHE A 170 7.11 24.84 23.24
C PHE A 170 5.65 25.29 23.14
N CYS A 171 5.39 26.58 23.27
CA CYS A 171 4.03 27.14 23.25
C CYS A 171 3.90 28.21 22.14
N PHE A 172 2.94 28.01 21.24
CA PHE A 172 2.59 28.94 20.19
C PHE A 172 1.17 29.46 20.43
N ASP A 173 1.06 30.70 20.90
CA ASP A 173 -0.21 31.34 21.28
C ASP A 173 -0.97 31.96 20.09
N PHE A 174 -0.31 32.02 18.92
CA PHE A 174 -0.77 32.58 17.65
C PHE A 174 -1.39 34.00 17.76
N GLY A 175 -0.74 34.91 18.48
CA GLY A 175 -1.15 36.33 18.48
C GLY A 175 -2.26 36.66 19.48
N THR A 176 -2.63 35.71 20.36
CA THR A 176 -3.65 35.95 21.39
C THR A 176 -3.12 36.85 22.50
N GLN A 177 -1.85 36.71 22.89
CA GLN A 177 -1.23 37.56 23.90
C GLN A 177 -1.04 39.00 23.41
N GLN A 178 -0.71 39.19 22.12
CA GLN A 178 -0.58 40.53 21.50
C GLN A 178 -1.93 41.13 21.07
N ALA A 179 -3.02 40.35 21.16
CA ALA A 179 -4.37 40.73 20.76
C ALA A 179 -4.48 41.20 19.30
N ASP A 180 -3.70 40.60 18.39
CA ASP A 180 -3.67 40.93 16.97
C ASP A 180 -3.90 39.72 16.03
N SER A 181 -4.26 38.56 16.59
CA SER A 181 -4.71 37.35 15.87
C SER A 181 -5.90 37.60 14.93
N GLU A 182 -6.71 38.63 15.24
CA GLU A 182 -7.83 39.03 14.40
C GLU A 182 -7.37 39.51 13.01
N PHE A 183 -6.20 40.13 12.89
CA PHE A 183 -5.79 40.81 11.64
C PHE A 183 -4.50 40.26 11.02
N ASN A 184 -3.84 39.30 11.66
CA ASN A 184 -2.56 38.75 11.22
C ASN A 184 -2.61 37.24 11.04
N ILE A 185 -1.67 36.73 10.26
CA ILE A 185 -1.43 35.29 10.11
C ILE A 185 -0.28 34.91 11.03
N TYR A 186 -0.48 33.83 11.77
CA TYR A 186 0.56 33.17 12.55
C TYR A 186 0.76 31.76 12.03
N TYR A 187 1.93 31.20 12.28
CA TYR A 187 2.22 29.82 11.92
C TYR A 187 2.98 29.10 13.02
N ALA A 188 2.89 27.77 13.00
CA ALA A 188 3.78 26.88 13.71
C ALA A 188 4.11 25.69 12.79
N ALA A 189 5.35 25.23 12.81
CA ALA A 189 5.80 24.04 12.12
C ALA A 189 6.47 23.10 13.14
N HIS A 190 6.19 21.80 13.05
CA HIS A 190 6.76 20.79 13.93
C HIS A 190 6.95 19.47 13.17
N TYR A 191 7.94 18.66 13.55
CA TYR A 191 8.07 17.29 13.02
C TYR A 191 6.83 16.45 13.36
N ALA A 192 6.54 15.42 12.56
CA ALA A 192 5.33 14.63 12.68
C ALA A 192 5.24 13.87 14.03
N ASP A 193 6.39 13.44 14.55
CA ASP A 193 6.58 12.73 15.82
C ASP A 193 6.58 13.65 17.05
N VAL A 194 6.44 14.97 16.88
CA VAL A 194 6.28 15.89 18.01
C VAL A 194 4.89 15.72 18.61
N HIS A 195 4.82 15.33 19.88
CA HIS A 195 3.57 15.29 20.64
C HIS A 195 3.03 16.70 20.77
N HIS A 196 1.79 16.93 20.36
CA HIS A 196 1.21 18.27 20.41
C HIS A 196 -0.27 18.26 20.75
N GLN A 197 -0.72 19.36 21.35
CA GLN A 197 -2.12 19.60 21.68
C GLN A 197 -2.53 21.01 21.29
N VAL A 198 -3.83 21.19 21.05
CA VAL A 198 -4.47 22.49 20.92
C VAL A 198 -5.27 22.75 22.18
N GLU A 199 -4.87 23.75 22.96
CA GLU A 199 -5.61 24.16 24.14
C GLU A 199 -7.04 24.59 23.81
N LYS A 200 -7.88 24.63 24.84
CA LYS A 200 -9.28 24.99 24.67
C LYS A 200 -9.43 26.44 24.18
N ILE A 201 -10.28 26.64 23.17
CA ILE A 201 -10.76 27.96 22.79
C ILE A 201 -11.72 28.46 23.87
N GLU A 202 -11.34 29.52 24.58
CA GLU A 202 -12.15 30.11 25.64
C GLU A 202 -13.22 31.05 25.09
N GLN A 203 -12.91 31.80 24.03
CA GLN A 203 -13.83 32.73 23.39
C GLN A 203 -13.54 32.82 21.89
N GLY A 204 -14.58 33.06 21.09
CA GLY A 204 -14.44 33.28 19.64
C GLY A 204 -14.21 32.00 18.84
N ALA A 205 -13.46 32.10 17.75
CA ALA A 205 -13.12 30.96 16.91
C ALA A 205 -11.78 31.11 16.22
N ARG A 206 -11.06 29.99 16.09
CA ARG A 206 -9.76 29.87 15.43
C ARG A 206 -9.90 29.09 14.12
N LEU A 207 -9.43 29.66 13.02
CA LEU A 207 -9.36 29.01 11.72
C LEU A 207 -7.90 28.71 11.39
N ALA A 208 -7.57 27.46 11.06
CA ALA A 208 -6.21 27.06 10.74
C ALA A 208 -6.15 26.18 9.49
N LEU A 209 -5.29 26.55 8.53
CA LEU A 209 -4.90 25.68 7.44
C LEU A 209 -3.79 24.76 7.94
N VAL A 210 -3.91 23.46 7.66
CA VAL A 210 -2.88 22.47 7.97
C VAL A 210 -2.27 22.01 6.67
N TYR A 211 -0.95 22.07 6.58
CA TYR A 211 -0.14 21.62 5.46
C TYR A 211 0.73 20.44 5.89
N ASN A 212 0.80 19.41 5.06
CA ASN A 212 1.85 18.39 5.17
C ASN A 212 3.13 19.00 4.57
N LEU A 213 4.23 18.96 5.31
CA LEU A 213 5.55 19.32 4.80
C LEU A 213 6.23 18.05 4.27
N VAL A 214 6.56 18.09 2.98
CA VAL A 214 7.01 16.93 2.20
C VAL A 214 8.39 17.16 1.62
N GLN A 215 9.25 16.16 1.71
CA GLN A 215 10.52 16.07 0.97
C GLN A 215 10.24 15.63 -0.49
N PRO A 216 10.53 16.50 -1.49
CA PRO A 216 10.37 16.19 -2.90
C PRO A 216 11.14 14.95 -3.33
N ALA A 217 10.60 14.18 -4.27
CA ALA A 217 11.16 12.89 -4.68
C ALA A 217 12.61 12.97 -5.21
N ASP A 218 12.97 14.07 -5.85
CA ASP A 218 14.29 14.39 -6.38
C ASP A 218 15.32 14.80 -5.31
N GLU A 219 14.85 15.14 -4.11
CA GLU A 219 15.67 15.55 -2.95
C GLU A 219 15.79 14.43 -1.90
N ARG A 220 15.24 13.22 -2.16
CA ARG A 220 15.25 12.06 -1.23
C ARG A 220 16.60 11.35 -1.12
N GLN A 221 17.69 12.05 -1.42
CA GLN A 221 19.04 11.54 -1.24
C GLN A 221 19.71 12.25 -0.07
N ILE A 222 20.25 11.47 0.87
CA ILE A 222 21.06 12.01 1.94
C ILE A 222 22.47 12.31 1.39
N SER A 223 22.83 13.60 1.31
CA SER A 223 24.17 13.99 0.85
C SER A 223 25.15 14.01 2.02
N ALA A 224 26.22 13.24 1.91
CA ALA A 224 27.33 13.28 2.85
C ALA A 224 28.17 14.54 2.59
N ASN A 225 27.88 15.64 3.28
CA ASN A 225 28.76 16.81 3.24
C ASN A 225 29.97 16.55 4.13
N LEU A 226 31.17 16.78 3.57
CA LEU A 226 32.41 16.52 4.30
C LEU A 226 32.58 17.49 5.47
N HIS A 227 32.40 17.00 6.69
CA HIS A 227 32.77 17.72 7.90
C HIS A 227 34.27 17.56 8.15
N GLN A 228 35.06 18.49 7.62
CA GLN A 228 36.53 18.44 7.69
C GLN A 228 37.06 18.41 9.13
N GLU A 229 36.38 19.10 10.05
CA GLU A 229 36.73 19.14 11.48
C GLU A 229 36.49 17.78 12.14
N LEU A 230 35.27 17.23 12.00
CA LEU A 230 34.94 15.89 12.49
C LEU A 230 35.86 14.83 11.88
N LEU A 231 36.15 14.91 10.58
CA LEU A 231 37.08 13.99 9.94
C LEU A 231 38.48 14.08 10.56
N ALA A 232 39.02 15.28 10.75
CA ALA A 232 40.35 15.48 11.31
C ALA A 232 40.46 14.93 12.74
N GLU A 233 39.42 15.10 13.55
CA GLU A 233 39.38 14.59 14.92
C GLU A 233 39.20 13.07 14.98
N THR A 234 38.34 12.51 14.12
CA THR A 234 37.93 11.10 14.19
C THR A 234 38.83 10.15 13.40
N GLN A 235 39.56 10.62 12.39
CA GLN A 235 40.38 9.78 11.50
C GLN A 235 41.43 8.93 12.25
N SER A 236 41.99 9.44 13.36
CA SER A 236 42.94 8.70 14.20
C SER A 236 42.28 7.70 15.17
N LEU A 237 40.98 7.90 15.46
CA LEU A 237 40.19 7.11 16.40
C LEU A 237 39.52 5.93 15.69
N VAL A 238 39.11 6.09 14.43
CA VAL A 238 38.33 5.09 13.68
C VAL A 238 38.97 3.70 13.63
N PRO A 239 40.28 3.51 13.35
CA PRO A 239 40.88 2.17 13.37
C PRO A 239 40.75 1.47 14.73
N GLN A 240 40.72 2.25 15.81
CA GLN A 240 40.59 1.71 17.18
C GLN A 240 39.13 1.44 17.54
N VAL A 241 38.21 2.28 17.05
CA VAL A 241 36.75 2.05 17.12
C VAL A 241 36.38 0.78 16.35
N PHE A 242 36.96 0.55 15.18
CA PHE A 242 36.74 -0.67 14.39
C PHE A 242 37.15 -1.94 15.15
N SER A 243 38.31 -1.95 15.80
CA SER A 243 38.73 -3.09 16.63
C SER A 243 37.79 -3.38 17.81
N ALA A 244 37.08 -2.35 18.30
CA ALA A 244 36.02 -2.53 19.30
C ALA A 244 34.76 -3.16 18.68
N LEU A 245 34.33 -2.61 17.55
CA LEU A 245 33.17 -3.06 16.78
C LEU A 245 33.28 -4.51 16.27
N GLU A 246 34.50 -5.03 16.09
CA GLU A 246 34.73 -6.45 15.76
C GLU A 246 34.36 -7.41 16.90
N ASN A 247 34.34 -6.93 18.15
CA ASN A 247 34.09 -7.76 19.33
C ASN A 247 32.76 -7.44 20.03
N GLU A 248 32.22 -6.23 19.84
CA GLU A 248 30.99 -5.74 20.49
C GLU A 248 30.18 -4.89 19.48
N GLN A 249 28.87 -5.07 19.43
CA GLN A 249 27.94 -4.26 18.64
C GLN A 249 27.53 -3.00 19.41
N HIS A 250 27.65 -1.84 18.76
CA HIS A 250 27.36 -0.55 19.37
C HIS A 250 26.22 0.16 18.63
N ALA A 251 25.40 0.94 19.33
CA ALA A 251 24.40 1.79 18.70
C ALA A 251 24.30 3.17 19.36
N LEU A 252 23.82 4.14 18.59
CA LEU A 252 23.50 5.49 19.05
C LEU A 252 21.99 5.64 19.18
N LEU A 253 21.52 6.19 20.30
CA LEU A 253 20.11 6.51 20.49
C LEU A 253 19.71 7.67 19.57
N LEU A 254 18.71 7.43 18.72
CA LEU A 254 18.08 8.45 17.89
C LEU A 254 16.99 9.16 18.69
N GLN A 255 16.80 10.46 18.44
CA GLN A 255 15.84 11.28 19.17
C GLN A 255 14.45 11.29 18.54
N HIS A 256 14.38 11.09 17.23
CA HIS A 256 13.12 11.07 16.53
C HIS A 256 12.55 9.66 16.40
N GLU A 257 11.23 9.61 16.26
CA GLU A 257 10.51 8.39 15.93
C GLU A 257 10.21 8.33 14.44
N TYR A 258 10.20 7.11 13.90
CA TYR A 258 10.10 6.86 12.48
C TYR A 258 9.05 5.80 12.17
N THR A 259 8.15 6.07 11.24
CA THR A 259 7.22 5.04 10.77
C THR A 259 7.96 4.02 9.90
N GLU A 260 7.46 2.77 9.88
CA GLU A 260 7.97 1.76 8.94
C GLU A 260 7.85 2.23 7.49
N GLN A 261 6.78 2.99 7.20
CA GLN A 261 6.55 3.58 5.89
C GLN A 261 7.65 4.58 5.50
N SER A 262 8.01 5.55 6.35
CA SER A 262 9.05 6.51 6.00
C SER A 262 10.43 5.86 5.87
N LEU A 263 10.77 4.92 6.75
CA LEU A 263 12.05 4.19 6.64
C LEU A 263 12.12 3.32 5.38
N SER A 264 11.05 2.58 5.04
CA SER A 264 11.05 1.74 3.84
C SER A 264 11.08 2.55 2.53
N GLU A 265 10.45 3.73 2.51
CA GLU A 265 10.39 4.58 1.31
C GLU A 265 11.64 5.44 1.10
N LEU A 266 12.29 5.89 2.19
CA LEU A 266 13.35 6.90 2.15
C LEU A 266 14.71 6.41 2.69
N GLY A 267 14.74 5.29 3.42
CA GLY A 267 15.90 4.87 4.19
C GLY A 267 16.38 5.99 5.10
N PHE A 268 17.67 6.30 5.05
CA PHE A 268 18.25 7.36 5.87
C PHE A 268 17.79 8.78 5.49
N ALA A 269 17.20 8.97 4.31
CA ALA A 269 16.63 10.26 3.97
C ALA A 269 15.41 10.62 4.84
N ALA A 270 14.77 9.65 5.51
CA ALA A 270 13.71 9.88 6.50
C ALA A 270 14.21 10.56 7.78
N ALA A 271 15.51 10.49 8.08
CA ALA A 271 16.07 11.03 9.32
C ALA A 271 15.72 12.51 9.50
N LYS A 272 15.33 12.87 10.72
CA LYS A 272 14.83 14.21 11.11
C LYS A 272 15.83 14.90 12.03
N GLY A 273 15.83 16.24 12.01
CA GLY A 273 16.62 17.08 12.92
C GLY A 273 18.05 16.59 13.17
N GLN A 274 18.40 16.46 14.45
CA GLN A 274 19.72 16.05 14.93
C GLN A 274 20.14 14.66 14.40
N ASP A 275 19.21 13.71 14.28
CA ASP A 275 19.50 12.36 13.78
C ASP A 275 20.00 12.42 12.33
N ARG A 276 19.39 13.30 11.52
CA ARG A 276 19.80 13.53 10.14
C ARG A 276 21.23 14.07 10.06
N ALA A 277 21.55 15.05 10.89
CA ALA A 277 22.88 15.64 10.97
C ALA A 277 23.93 14.58 11.36
N LEU A 278 23.61 13.78 12.39
CA LEU A 278 24.45 12.69 12.87
C LEU A 278 24.72 11.66 11.77
N ILE A 279 23.66 11.18 11.10
CA ILE A 279 23.79 10.20 10.02
C ILE A 279 24.63 10.77 8.87
N LYS A 280 24.38 12.01 8.44
CA LYS A 280 25.18 12.66 7.38
C LYS A 280 26.66 12.73 7.76
N ALA A 281 26.96 13.11 8.99
CA ALA A 281 28.32 13.22 9.49
C ALA A 281 29.02 11.86 9.52
N LEU A 282 28.34 10.82 10.01
CA LEU A 282 28.85 9.45 10.03
C LEU A 282 29.07 8.90 8.62
N LEU A 283 28.13 9.11 7.69
CA LEU A 283 28.31 8.74 6.28
C LEU A 283 29.49 9.47 5.64
N ALA A 284 29.67 10.77 5.93
CA ALA A 284 30.79 11.56 5.42
C ALA A 284 32.14 11.05 5.94
N VAL A 285 32.25 10.73 7.22
CA VAL A 285 33.44 10.12 7.81
C VAL A 285 33.68 8.74 7.18
N ASN A 286 32.64 7.90 7.14
CA ASN A 286 32.72 6.55 6.58
C ASN A 286 33.19 6.57 5.11
N ASN A 287 32.76 7.54 4.31
CA ASN A 287 33.17 7.70 2.91
C ASN A 287 34.69 7.90 2.74
N GLN A 288 35.38 8.48 3.72
CA GLN A 288 36.83 8.71 3.68
C GLN A 288 37.65 7.53 4.25
N LEU A 289 37.00 6.54 4.85
CA LEU A 289 37.68 5.39 5.42
C LEU A 289 38.20 4.46 4.33
N PRO A 290 39.37 3.83 4.55
CA PRO A 290 39.81 2.73 3.70
C PRO A 290 38.81 1.57 3.80
N LEU A 291 38.74 0.73 2.76
CA LEU A 291 37.75 -0.36 2.68
C LEU A 291 37.80 -1.27 3.92
N GLU A 292 38.99 -1.54 4.45
CA GLU A 292 39.18 -2.40 5.62
C GLU A 292 38.52 -1.87 6.89
N HIS A 293 38.18 -0.58 6.94
CA HIS A 293 37.56 0.06 8.10
C HIS A 293 36.17 0.62 7.80
N LYS A 294 35.57 0.29 6.65
CA LYS A 294 34.21 0.71 6.34
C LYS A 294 33.22 0.20 7.38
N LEU A 295 32.31 1.08 7.75
CA LEU A 295 31.22 0.81 8.65
C LEU A 295 29.93 0.65 7.86
N ASP A 296 29.05 -0.17 8.41
CA ASP A 296 27.66 -0.32 8.01
C ASP A 296 26.77 0.24 9.12
N PHE A 297 25.69 0.88 8.72
CA PHE A 297 24.77 1.57 9.61
C PHE A 297 23.35 1.07 9.35
N ILE A 298 22.64 0.74 10.43
CA ILE A 298 21.27 0.23 10.37
C ILE A 298 20.44 1.02 11.36
N ILE A 299 19.31 1.57 10.91
CA ILE A 299 18.30 2.12 11.82
C ILE A 299 17.49 0.93 12.32
N SER A 300 17.47 0.74 13.63
CA SER A 300 16.79 -0.38 14.28
C SER A 300 15.81 0.15 15.32
N ARG A 301 14.66 -0.50 15.48
CA ARG A 301 13.68 -0.20 16.51
C ARG A 301 13.80 -1.25 17.61
N LEU A 302 14.15 -0.79 18.80
CA LEU A 302 14.14 -1.60 20.02
C LEU A 302 12.77 -1.40 20.68
N THR A 303 12.08 -2.50 20.99
CA THR A 303 10.73 -2.49 21.55
C THR A 303 10.63 -3.34 22.79
N TYR A 304 9.68 -3.01 23.65
CA TYR A 304 9.34 -3.74 24.86
C TYR A 304 7.87 -3.50 25.18
N SER A 305 7.12 -4.52 25.58
CA SER A 305 5.68 -4.40 25.86
C SER A 305 5.33 -4.88 27.26
N VAL A 306 4.41 -4.16 27.90
CA VAL A 306 3.87 -4.48 29.23
C VAL A 306 2.37 -4.72 29.14
N SER A 307 1.96 -5.90 29.59
CA SER A 307 0.55 -6.30 29.66
C SER A 307 0.03 -6.06 31.08
N SER A 308 -1.04 -5.28 31.21
CA SER A 308 -1.68 -4.91 32.47
C SER A 308 -3.16 -5.29 32.51
N GLN A 309 -3.72 -5.57 33.70
CA GLN A 309 -5.17 -5.69 33.90
C GLN A 309 -5.70 -4.65 34.88
N GLY A 310 -6.89 -4.14 34.58
CA GLY A 310 -7.60 -3.22 35.46
C GLY A 310 -8.42 -3.95 36.50
N TYR A 311 -8.35 -3.49 37.76
CA TYR A 311 -9.23 -3.94 38.83
C TYR A 311 -10.07 -2.78 39.38
N GLY A 312 -11.39 -2.87 39.21
CA GLY A 312 -12.33 -1.91 39.77
C GLY A 312 -12.49 -2.07 41.28
N GLY A 313 -12.20 -1.02 42.05
CA GLY A 313 -12.65 -0.94 43.44
C GLY A 313 -14.17 -0.94 43.51
N TYR A 314 -14.76 -1.74 44.42
CA TYR A 314 -16.21 -1.75 44.65
C TYR A 314 -16.68 -0.37 45.18
N GLY A 315 -17.09 0.55 44.30
CA GLY A 315 -17.74 1.80 44.69
C GLY A 315 -17.90 2.85 43.59
N ASP A 316 -19.12 3.01 43.10
CA ASP A 316 -19.74 4.20 42.47
C ASP A 316 -18.84 5.28 41.80
N ARG A 317 -18.55 5.08 40.51
CA ARG A 317 -18.76 5.99 39.34
C ARG A 317 -17.74 5.66 38.25
N TYR A 318 -18.24 5.40 37.05
CA TYR A 318 -17.46 5.06 35.87
C TYR A 318 -16.90 6.35 35.25
N ASP A 319 -15.74 6.79 35.74
CA ASP A 319 -14.82 7.63 34.97
C ASP A 319 -13.62 6.72 34.61
N ASP A 320 -13.27 6.62 33.33
CA ASP A 320 -12.14 5.79 32.84
C ASP A 320 -10.78 6.21 33.47
N ASP A 321 -10.71 7.43 34.00
CA ASP A 321 -9.50 8.03 34.59
C ASP A 321 -9.10 7.46 35.97
N ASP A 322 -9.94 6.65 36.61
CA ASP A 322 -9.72 6.11 37.98
C ASP A 322 -9.50 4.58 38.01
N MET A 323 -9.18 3.94 36.87
CA MET A 323 -8.83 2.52 36.83
C MET A 323 -7.38 2.27 37.28
N ASN A 324 -7.23 1.54 38.38
CA ASN A 324 -5.92 1.01 38.78
C ASN A 324 -5.52 -0.17 37.89
N TRP A 325 -4.40 -0.02 37.20
CA TRP A 325 -3.77 -1.05 36.38
C TRP A 325 -2.72 -1.79 37.20
N GLU A 326 -2.73 -3.12 37.12
CA GLU A 326 -1.69 -3.99 37.67
C GLU A 326 -0.98 -4.70 36.51
N GLU A 327 0.34 -4.55 36.44
CA GLU A 327 1.19 -5.23 35.47
C GLU A 327 1.18 -6.74 35.74
N ILE A 328 1.02 -7.55 34.69
CA ILE A 328 0.91 -9.01 34.78
C ILE A 328 2.00 -9.71 33.99
N ASP A 329 2.40 -9.12 32.87
CA ASP A 329 3.43 -9.69 32.00
C ASP A 329 4.27 -8.57 31.37
N GLU A 330 5.53 -8.90 31.10
CA GLU A 330 6.49 -8.04 30.42
C GLU A 330 7.26 -8.86 29.38
N SER A 331 7.42 -8.33 28.17
CA SER A 331 8.26 -8.96 27.15
C SER A 331 9.74 -8.73 27.44
N ASP A 332 10.67 -9.52 26.89
CA ASP A 332 12.06 -9.06 26.85
C ASP A 332 12.19 -7.93 25.80
N PRO A 333 13.12 -6.96 25.96
CA PRO A 333 13.41 -5.99 24.90
C PRO A 333 13.91 -6.68 23.63
N ASP A 334 13.31 -6.36 22.48
CA ASP A 334 13.61 -7.01 21.20
C ASP A 334 13.67 -6.01 20.04
N PHE A 335 14.46 -6.35 19.03
CA PHE A 335 14.63 -5.58 17.80
C PHE A 335 13.68 -6.07 16.71
N ASP A 336 12.55 -5.40 16.56
CA ASP A 336 11.49 -5.86 15.66
C ASP A 336 11.57 -5.27 14.25
N LEU A 337 12.23 -4.11 14.07
CA LEU A 337 12.45 -3.46 12.77
C LEU A 337 13.92 -3.08 12.59
N CYS A 338 14.48 -3.38 11.41
CA CYS A 338 15.85 -3.00 11.04
C CYS A 338 15.90 -2.58 9.57
N PHE A 339 16.32 -1.35 9.29
CA PHE A 339 16.40 -0.78 7.94
C PHE A 339 17.82 -0.34 7.60
N ASP A 340 18.26 -0.70 6.40
CA ASP A 340 19.52 -0.22 5.86
C ASP A 340 19.44 1.24 5.39
N SER A 341 20.58 1.77 4.93
CA SER A 341 20.68 3.15 4.43
C SER A 341 19.73 3.51 3.27
N LYS A 342 19.22 2.52 2.53
CA LYS A 342 18.33 2.68 1.37
C LYS A 342 16.87 2.34 1.68
N GLY A 343 16.54 1.95 2.91
CA GLY A 343 15.20 1.57 3.32
C GLY A 343 14.86 0.10 3.05
N GLN A 344 15.86 -0.75 2.80
CA GLN A 344 15.63 -2.19 2.75
C GLN A 344 15.47 -2.74 4.16
N LEU A 345 14.34 -3.42 4.42
CA LEU A 345 14.11 -4.16 5.64
C LEU A 345 15.09 -5.34 5.72
N ILE A 346 15.76 -5.48 6.87
CA ILE A 346 16.64 -6.59 7.20
C ILE A 346 15.96 -7.37 8.33
N PRO A 347 15.22 -8.45 8.04
CA PRO A 347 14.45 -9.20 9.05
C PRO A 347 15.40 -10.02 9.94
N MET A 348 15.99 -9.36 10.94
CA MET A 348 16.95 -9.95 11.86
C MET A 348 16.24 -10.33 13.16
N GLY A 349 15.72 -11.57 13.24
CA GLY A 349 15.07 -12.06 14.47
C GLY A 349 16.01 -12.34 15.65
N ASP A 350 17.33 -12.16 15.47
CA ASP A 350 18.36 -12.31 16.52
C ASP A 350 19.34 -11.11 16.47
N PHE A 351 18.84 -9.89 16.21
CA PHE A 351 19.71 -8.71 16.23
C PHE A 351 20.01 -8.31 17.67
N SER A 352 21.29 -8.14 18.00
CA SER A 352 21.72 -7.69 19.32
C SER A 352 22.56 -6.42 19.24
N VAL A 353 22.48 -5.61 20.27
CA VAL A 353 23.39 -4.48 20.50
C VAL A 353 23.93 -4.61 21.92
N ASP A 354 25.26 -4.68 22.04
CA ASP A 354 25.91 -4.83 23.34
C ASP A 354 25.91 -3.51 24.13
N LYS A 355 26.07 -2.37 23.43
CA LYS A 355 26.21 -1.04 24.05
C LYS A 355 25.46 0.05 23.30
N ILE A 356 24.60 0.77 24.02
CA ILE A 356 23.84 1.91 23.52
C ILE A 356 24.42 3.19 24.13
N TYR A 357 24.57 4.23 23.31
CA TYR A 357 25.02 5.55 23.76
C TYR A 357 23.99 6.61 23.41
N ASP A 358 23.64 7.43 24.40
CA ASP A 358 22.86 8.65 24.19
C ASP A 358 23.79 9.86 24.06
N LEU A 359 23.79 10.48 22.89
CA LEU A 359 24.60 11.66 22.61
C LEU A 359 24.02 12.95 23.22
N ASN A 360 22.79 12.93 23.73
CA ASN A 360 22.20 14.10 24.41
C ASN A 360 22.48 14.11 25.92
N SER A 361 23.01 13.01 26.46
CA SER A 361 23.50 12.96 27.84
C SER A 361 24.76 13.81 28.01
N HIS A 362 24.78 14.63 29.05
CA HIS A 362 25.99 15.39 29.44
C HIS A 362 27.16 14.49 29.84
N ASP A 363 26.87 13.27 30.29
CA ASP A 363 27.85 12.24 30.65
C ASP A 363 27.55 10.97 29.86
N ILE A 364 28.12 10.90 28.65
CA ILE A 364 27.92 9.78 27.72
C ILE A 364 28.52 8.51 28.34
N LYS A 365 27.64 7.64 28.81
CA LYS A 365 27.96 6.33 29.38
C LYS A 365 27.31 5.23 28.54
N PRO A 366 27.99 4.09 28.34
CA PRO A 366 27.37 2.95 27.68
C PRO A 366 26.26 2.38 28.55
N MET A 367 25.09 2.18 27.95
CA MET A 367 23.98 1.41 28.51
C MET A 367 23.97 0.02 27.87
N THR A 368 23.64 -1.00 28.65
CA THR A 368 23.34 -2.35 28.14
C THR A 368 21.83 -2.59 28.22
N ILE A 369 21.31 -3.53 27.43
CA ILE A 369 19.87 -3.87 27.43
C ILE A 369 19.38 -4.18 28.85
N ASP A 370 20.15 -4.96 29.62
CA ASP A 370 19.85 -5.30 31.03
C ASP A 370 19.82 -4.12 32.01
N THR A 371 20.24 -2.93 31.58
CA THR A 371 20.34 -1.71 32.42
C THR A 371 19.40 -0.59 31.97
N LEU A 372 18.57 -0.84 30.95
CA LEU A 372 17.59 0.15 30.49
C LEU A 372 16.51 0.35 31.55
N ASP A 373 16.15 1.61 31.79
CA ASP A 373 15.17 2.01 32.79
C ASP A 373 14.00 2.80 32.15
N GLU A 374 13.04 3.20 32.97
CA GLU A 374 11.88 3.98 32.53
C GLU A 374 12.27 5.30 31.86
N MET A 375 13.41 5.91 32.24
CA MET A 375 13.88 7.15 31.62
C MET A 375 14.32 6.93 30.18
N PHE A 376 14.94 5.78 29.89
CA PHE A 376 15.26 5.40 28.52
C PHE A 376 14.00 5.24 27.67
N TRP A 377 12.99 4.50 28.18
CA TRP A 377 11.78 4.14 27.45
C TRP A 377 10.71 5.23 27.35
N GLY A 378 10.72 6.23 28.24
CA GLY A 378 9.81 7.38 28.23
C GLY A 378 8.33 6.98 28.15
N GLU A 379 7.52 7.74 27.40
CA GLU A 379 6.10 7.43 27.20
C GLU A 379 5.93 6.27 26.20
N GLY A 380 4.99 5.37 26.48
CA GLY A 380 4.65 4.23 25.62
C GLY A 380 3.25 4.38 25.01
N ASP A 381 3.01 3.66 23.91
CA ASP A 381 1.72 3.62 23.23
C ASP A 381 0.79 2.62 23.92
N GLU A 382 -0.39 3.09 24.32
CA GLU A 382 -1.35 2.30 25.10
C GLU A 382 -2.54 1.80 24.26
N GLU A 383 -2.74 0.49 24.24
CA GLU A 383 -3.94 -0.16 23.71
C GLU A 383 -4.77 -0.75 24.86
N ILE A 384 -5.93 -0.14 25.12
CA ILE A 384 -6.86 -0.60 26.16
C ILE A 384 -8.02 -1.37 25.50
N GLU A 385 -8.15 -2.65 25.87
CA GLU A 385 -9.30 -3.48 25.55
C GLU A 385 -10.30 -3.50 26.70
N GLY A 386 -11.55 -3.16 26.40
CA GLY A 386 -12.63 -3.13 27.39
C GLY A 386 -13.05 -4.52 27.91
N PHE A 387 -13.96 -4.53 28.88
CA PHE A 387 -14.43 -5.74 29.57
C PHE A 387 -14.82 -6.89 28.63
N MET A 388 -14.02 -7.97 28.64
CA MET A 388 -14.23 -9.21 27.89
C MET A 388 -15.04 -10.23 28.71
N GLY A 389 -16.25 -9.84 29.13
CA GLY A 389 -17.17 -10.73 29.85
C GLY A 389 -16.78 -10.98 31.31
N ASN A 390 -16.14 -12.12 31.62
CA ASN A 390 -15.71 -12.48 32.98
C ASN A 390 -14.30 -11.97 33.32
N TYR A 391 -13.60 -11.38 32.35
CA TYR A 391 -12.26 -10.80 32.51
C TYR A 391 -12.39 -9.28 32.69
N GLY A 392 -11.54 -8.72 33.55
CA GLY A 392 -11.38 -7.27 33.66
C GLY A 392 -10.84 -6.67 32.36
N PRO A 393 -10.81 -5.34 32.22
CA PRO A 393 -10.20 -4.69 31.08
C PRO A 393 -8.70 -4.98 31.06
N SER A 394 -8.12 -5.12 29.87
CA SER A 394 -6.68 -5.31 29.65
C SER A 394 -6.10 -4.08 28.96
N LYS A 395 -4.83 -3.82 29.25
CA LYS A 395 -4.06 -2.73 28.66
C LYS A 395 -2.72 -3.28 28.23
N GLU A 396 -2.39 -3.14 26.96
CA GLU A 396 -1.05 -3.36 26.42
C GLU A 396 -0.37 -2.01 26.26
N THR A 397 0.84 -1.86 26.79
CA THR A 397 1.66 -0.65 26.58
C THR A 397 2.93 -1.04 25.86
N THR A 398 3.14 -0.52 24.66
CA THR A 398 4.34 -0.78 23.86
C THR A 398 5.26 0.44 23.91
N TYR A 399 6.51 0.22 24.32
CA TYR A 399 7.57 1.21 24.31
C TYR A 399 8.49 0.95 23.13
N ALA A 400 8.92 2.02 22.45
CA ALA A 400 9.80 1.92 21.30
C ALA A 400 10.90 2.98 21.34
N ARG A 401 12.12 2.59 20.93
CA ARG A 401 13.25 3.48 20.71
C ARG A 401 13.99 3.16 19.44
N TYR A 402 14.39 4.20 18.72
CA TYR A 402 15.14 4.04 17.48
C TYR A 402 16.63 4.18 17.76
N LEU A 403 17.41 3.24 17.25
CA LEU A 403 18.84 3.14 17.44
C LEU A 403 19.53 3.08 16.08
N LEU A 404 20.58 3.88 15.89
CA LEU A 404 21.50 3.74 14.78
C LEU A 404 22.60 2.76 15.16
N ALA A 405 22.44 1.50 14.78
CA ALA A 405 23.46 0.48 14.98
C ALA A 405 24.67 0.72 14.07
N ILE A 406 25.86 0.53 14.64
CA ILE A 406 27.14 0.70 13.96
C ILE A 406 27.81 -0.66 13.90
N LEU A 407 28.12 -1.13 12.69
CA LEU A 407 28.65 -2.46 12.44
C LEU A 407 29.89 -2.38 11.54
N PRO A 408 30.84 -3.31 11.65
CA PRO A 408 31.84 -3.51 10.60
C PRO A 408 31.14 -3.93 9.30
N ALA A 409 31.40 -3.21 8.21
CA ALA A 409 30.82 -3.55 6.91
C ALA A 409 31.35 -4.90 6.39
N TYR A 410 32.65 -5.17 6.58
CA TYR A 410 33.31 -6.39 6.11
C TYR A 410 34.03 -7.10 7.28
N PRO A 411 33.31 -7.92 8.07
CA PRO A 411 33.90 -8.56 9.25
C PRO A 411 35.00 -9.56 8.87
N THR A 412 36.07 -9.57 9.66
CA THR A 412 37.24 -10.46 9.53
C THR A 412 36.96 -11.90 9.99
N HIS A 413 35.91 -12.09 10.79
CA HIS A 413 35.49 -13.39 11.32
C HIS A 413 34.00 -13.62 11.08
N ALA A 414 33.65 -14.85 10.70
CA ALA A 414 32.28 -15.34 10.72
C ALA A 414 31.89 -15.60 12.19
N GLY A 415 31.49 -14.54 12.90
CA GLY A 415 30.82 -14.68 14.18
C GLY A 415 29.48 -15.40 14.02
N THR A 416 28.82 -15.69 15.14
CA THR A 416 27.42 -16.16 15.22
C THR A 416 26.44 -15.07 14.78
N GLN A 417 26.58 -14.56 13.56
CA GLN A 417 25.66 -13.57 12.97
C GLN A 417 24.53 -14.30 12.24
N SER A 418 23.34 -13.70 12.25
CA SER A 418 22.22 -14.15 11.43
C SER A 418 22.62 -14.24 9.95
N GLN A 419 22.13 -15.27 9.25
CA GLN A 419 22.36 -15.46 7.82
C GLN A 419 21.87 -14.26 6.99
N VAL A 420 20.82 -13.58 7.44
CA VAL A 420 20.28 -12.38 6.79
C VAL A 420 21.30 -11.24 6.84
N LEU A 421 21.89 -10.98 8.02
CA LEU A 421 22.93 -9.96 8.17
C LEU A 421 24.19 -10.31 7.36
N GLN A 422 24.56 -11.60 7.32
CA GLN A 422 25.66 -12.05 6.47
C GLN A 422 25.37 -11.82 4.99
N ALA A 423 24.14 -12.11 4.52
CA ALA A 423 23.71 -11.84 3.15
C ALA A 423 23.75 -10.35 2.83
N HIS A 424 23.26 -9.49 3.74
CA HIS A 424 23.33 -8.03 3.60
C HIS A 424 24.77 -7.55 3.39
N LYS A 425 25.70 -8.00 4.24
CA LYS A 425 27.13 -7.66 4.13
C LYS A 425 27.77 -8.17 2.84
N ILE A 426 27.35 -9.34 2.34
CA ILE A 426 27.76 -9.84 1.01
C ILE A 426 27.28 -8.91 -0.10
N GLY A 427 26.05 -8.39 0.00
CA GLY A 427 25.52 -7.36 -0.88
C GLY A 427 26.38 -6.09 -0.90
N LEU A 428 26.74 -5.58 0.29
CA LEU A 428 27.64 -4.43 0.44
C LEU A 428 29.01 -4.69 -0.21
N MET A 429 29.67 -5.81 0.13
CA MET A 429 30.95 -6.19 -0.46
C MET A 429 30.88 -6.29 -1.99
N ALA A 430 29.80 -6.86 -2.55
CA ALA A 430 29.61 -6.95 -3.99
C ALA A 430 29.45 -5.58 -4.65
N GLN A 431 28.71 -4.67 -4.02
CA GLN A 431 28.56 -3.30 -4.49
C GLN A 431 29.92 -2.58 -4.53
N ASP A 432 30.74 -2.73 -3.50
CA ASP A 432 32.07 -2.11 -3.45
C ASP A 432 33.08 -2.77 -4.39
N LEU A 433 32.99 -4.09 -4.60
CA LEU A 433 33.78 -4.78 -5.63
C LEU A 433 33.45 -4.28 -7.04
N ASN A 434 32.20 -3.94 -7.32
CA ASN A 434 31.84 -3.33 -8.61
C ASN A 434 32.52 -1.96 -8.82
N GLN A 435 32.83 -1.22 -7.74
CA GLN A 435 33.58 0.04 -7.80
C GLN A 435 35.10 -0.17 -7.71
N HIS A 436 35.55 -1.25 -7.09
CA HIS A 436 36.95 -1.54 -6.75
C HIS A 436 37.38 -2.95 -7.18
N ALA A 437 37.11 -3.35 -8.43
CA ALA A 437 37.23 -4.72 -8.93
C ALA A 437 38.62 -5.39 -8.77
N ASN A 438 39.68 -4.63 -8.53
CA ASN A 438 41.04 -5.14 -8.35
C ASN A 438 41.48 -5.25 -6.88
N ASN A 439 40.59 -5.02 -5.91
CA ASN A 439 40.93 -5.13 -4.50
C ASN A 439 40.96 -6.61 -4.05
N ALA A 440 42.16 -7.17 -3.97
CA ALA A 440 42.37 -8.57 -3.57
C ALA A 440 41.94 -8.88 -2.14
N TRP A 441 42.03 -7.90 -1.21
CA TRP A 441 41.58 -8.07 0.16
C TRP A 441 40.05 -8.24 0.20
N LEU A 442 39.32 -7.33 -0.43
CA LEU A 442 37.85 -7.35 -0.47
C LEU A 442 37.33 -8.60 -1.20
N GLN A 443 37.95 -8.97 -2.33
CA GLN A 443 37.58 -10.17 -3.10
C GLN A 443 37.70 -11.44 -2.24
N ASN A 444 38.79 -11.60 -1.48
CA ASN A 444 38.98 -12.76 -0.61
C ASN A 444 37.93 -12.83 0.52
N HIS A 445 37.55 -11.68 1.10
CA HIS A 445 36.53 -11.63 2.15
C HIS A 445 35.14 -11.94 1.61
N TYR A 446 34.80 -11.36 0.45
CA TYR A 446 33.57 -11.67 -0.28
C TYR A 446 33.46 -13.16 -0.61
N ASP A 447 34.49 -13.76 -1.20
CA ASP A 447 34.46 -15.18 -1.60
C ASP A 447 34.33 -16.11 -0.39
N LEU A 448 34.97 -15.79 0.73
CA LEU A 448 34.88 -16.55 1.97
C LEU A 448 33.47 -16.47 2.57
N ALA A 449 32.93 -15.27 2.72
CA ALA A 449 31.61 -15.03 3.29
C ALA A 449 30.51 -15.66 2.42
N LEU A 450 30.58 -15.46 1.11
CA LEU A 450 29.64 -16.04 0.15
C LEU A 450 29.63 -17.57 0.22
N LYS A 451 30.82 -18.18 0.26
CA LYS A 451 30.94 -19.64 0.37
C LYS A 451 30.33 -20.17 1.67
N GLN A 452 30.50 -19.47 2.78
CA GLN A 452 29.93 -19.87 4.07
C GLN A 452 28.39 -19.78 4.05
N LEU A 453 27.84 -18.64 3.63
CA LEU A 453 26.40 -18.44 3.54
C LEU A 453 25.74 -19.47 2.62
N LEU A 454 26.29 -19.68 1.42
CA LEU A 454 25.74 -20.68 0.49
C LEU A 454 25.76 -22.09 1.08
N ASN A 455 26.79 -22.46 1.84
CA ASN A 455 26.84 -23.78 2.47
C ASN A 455 25.78 -23.95 3.56
N GLN A 456 25.50 -22.91 4.35
CA GLN A 456 24.47 -22.94 5.39
C GLN A 456 23.08 -22.95 4.76
N TRP A 457 22.79 -21.95 3.93
CA TRP A 457 21.49 -21.75 3.30
C TRP A 457 21.08 -22.93 2.41
N LEU A 458 22.00 -23.49 1.61
CA LEU A 458 21.69 -24.66 0.76
C LEU A 458 21.46 -25.95 1.56
N VAL A 459 22.01 -26.07 2.77
CA VAL A 459 21.76 -27.23 3.64
C VAL A 459 20.37 -27.12 4.25
N GLU A 460 20.02 -25.94 4.74
CA GLU A 460 18.70 -25.66 5.33
C GLU A 460 17.58 -25.88 4.32
N GLN A 461 17.70 -25.30 3.12
CA GLN A 461 16.73 -25.47 2.04
C GLN A 461 16.61 -26.92 1.53
N LYS A 462 17.58 -27.80 1.84
CA LYS A 462 17.49 -29.25 1.56
C LYS A 462 16.89 -30.04 2.72
N SER A 463 17.07 -29.58 3.96
CA SER A 463 16.51 -30.21 5.15
C SER A 463 15.07 -29.81 5.40
N ASP A 464 14.69 -28.62 4.94
CA ASP A 464 13.32 -28.16 5.05
C ASP A 464 12.46 -29.00 4.11
N ASN A 465 11.59 -29.82 4.71
CA ASN A 465 10.67 -30.62 3.93
C ASN A 465 9.81 -29.64 3.11
N HIS A 466 9.65 -29.90 1.80
CA HIS A 466 8.93 -29.10 0.80
C HIS A 466 7.43 -28.78 1.09
N TRP A 467 7.01 -28.76 2.36
CA TRP A 467 5.69 -28.35 2.83
C TRP A 467 5.54 -26.83 2.92
N HIS A 468 6.63 -26.08 3.06
CA HIS A 468 6.62 -24.62 3.01
C HIS A 468 6.40 -24.17 1.56
N ARG A 469 5.19 -23.67 1.30
CA ARG A 469 4.75 -23.18 -0.02
C ARG A 469 5.22 -21.75 -0.30
N ASN A 470 5.42 -20.96 0.75
CA ASN A 470 5.81 -19.57 0.67
C ASN A 470 7.28 -19.38 1.06
N LEU A 471 7.89 -18.32 0.55
CA LEU A 471 9.24 -17.91 0.90
C LEU A 471 9.11 -17.05 2.16
N GLY A 472 9.74 -17.44 3.27
CA GLY A 472 9.75 -16.63 4.49
C GLY A 472 10.53 -15.33 4.28
N GLU A 473 10.30 -14.32 5.13
CA GLU A 473 10.95 -13.00 5.00
C GLU A 473 12.47 -13.09 5.06
N GLN A 474 13.02 -13.95 5.93
CA GLN A 474 14.47 -14.18 6.03
C GLN A 474 15.04 -14.77 4.73
N ASP A 475 14.38 -15.79 4.16
CA ASP A 475 14.82 -16.40 2.90
C ASP A 475 14.69 -15.44 1.71
N LEU A 476 13.64 -14.62 1.69
CA LEU A 476 13.47 -13.58 0.68
C LEU A 476 14.61 -12.56 0.79
N ALA A 477 14.93 -12.08 1.99
CA ALA A 477 16.05 -11.16 2.21
C ALA A 477 17.40 -11.75 1.79
N ILE A 478 17.67 -13.04 2.09
CA ILE A 478 18.88 -13.75 1.65
C ILE A 478 18.89 -13.85 0.12
N PHE A 479 17.79 -14.28 -0.50
CA PHE A 479 17.65 -14.38 -1.95
C PHE A 479 17.89 -13.04 -2.65
N THR A 480 17.26 -11.96 -2.16
CA THR A 480 17.39 -10.58 -2.66
C THR A 480 18.86 -10.15 -2.65
N ASN A 481 19.55 -10.31 -1.52
CA ASN A 481 20.96 -9.94 -1.39
C ASN A 481 21.89 -10.79 -2.28
N LEU A 482 21.65 -12.09 -2.42
CA LEU A 482 22.45 -12.96 -3.30
C LEU A 482 22.26 -12.61 -4.78
N VAL A 483 21.04 -12.29 -5.20
CA VAL A 483 20.76 -11.85 -6.59
C VAL A 483 21.41 -10.49 -6.88
N GLN A 484 21.27 -9.52 -5.97
CA GLN A 484 21.92 -8.22 -6.10
C GLN A 484 23.46 -8.37 -6.14
N ALA A 485 24.04 -9.18 -5.25
CA ALA A 485 25.47 -9.48 -5.25
C ALA A 485 25.94 -10.09 -6.57
N ALA A 486 25.15 -11.02 -7.14
CA ALA A 486 25.42 -11.59 -8.45
C ALA A 486 25.42 -10.53 -9.56
N ILE A 487 24.44 -9.61 -9.55
CA ILE A 487 24.32 -8.52 -10.53
C ILE A 487 25.50 -7.53 -10.45
N PHE A 488 25.91 -7.16 -9.23
CA PHE A 488 27.05 -6.27 -9.01
C PHE A 488 28.37 -6.91 -9.45
N THR A 489 28.58 -8.19 -9.10
CA THR A 489 29.81 -8.92 -9.44
C THR A 489 29.80 -9.55 -10.83
N LYS A 490 28.71 -9.41 -11.60
CA LYS A 490 28.48 -10.09 -12.90
C LYS A 490 28.65 -11.62 -12.82
N ASN A 491 28.31 -12.22 -11.68
CA ASN A 491 28.42 -13.65 -11.44
C ASN A 491 27.10 -14.39 -11.78
N ILE A 492 26.99 -14.89 -13.01
CA ILE A 492 25.81 -15.65 -13.44
C ILE A 492 25.60 -16.94 -12.65
N GLU A 493 26.67 -17.65 -12.27
CA GLU A 493 26.55 -18.92 -11.54
C GLU A 493 25.89 -18.71 -10.17
N LEU A 494 26.23 -17.61 -9.48
CA LEU A 494 25.61 -17.22 -8.23
C LEU A 494 24.12 -16.90 -8.43
N CYS A 495 23.78 -16.07 -9.43
CA CYS A 495 22.38 -15.72 -9.73
C CYS A 495 21.55 -16.98 -10.01
N GLN A 496 22.05 -17.87 -10.86
CA GLN A 496 21.35 -19.11 -11.19
C GLN A 496 21.22 -20.04 -9.98
N THR A 497 22.23 -20.09 -9.11
CA THR A 497 22.18 -20.89 -7.89
C THR A 497 21.11 -20.36 -6.95
N ALA A 498 21.08 -19.05 -6.68
CA ALA A 498 20.07 -18.41 -5.84
C ALA A 498 18.65 -18.67 -6.36
N ILE A 499 18.40 -18.45 -7.67
CA ILE A 499 17.09 -18.70 -8.28
C ILE A 499 16.70 -20.18 -8.16
N ARG A 500 17.61 -21.11 -8.46
CA ARG A 500 17.31 -22.56 -8.36
C ARG A 500 16.90 -22.97 -6.96
N THR A 501 17.58 -22.46 -5.93
CA THR A 501 17.30 -22.79 -4.53
C THR A 501 15.85 -22.49 -4.16
N VAL A 502 15.33 -21.31 -4.53
CA VAL A 502 13.99 -20.86 -4.12
C VAL A 502 12.92 -21.02 -5.21
N SER A 503 13.28 -21.49 -6.41
CA SER A 503 12.38 -21.67 -7.56
C SER A 503 11.11 -22.47 -7.26
N HIS A 504 11.19 -23.38 -6.30
CA HIS A 504 10.07 -24.24 -5.88
C HIS A 504 8.95 -23.45 -5.16
N CYS A 505 9.30 -22.35 -4.49
CA CYS A 505 8.36 -21.44 -3.82
C CYS A 505 7.79 -20.37 -4.75
N PHE A 506 8.37 -20.14 -5.94
CA PHE A 506 7.97 -19.03 -6.82
C PHE A 506 6.51 -19.10 -7.23
N LYS A 507 5.92 -20.29 -7.39
CA LYS A 507 4.53 -20.40 -7.85
C LYS A 507 3.56 -19.70 -6.89
N ASP A 508 3.71 -19.97 -5.60
CA ASP A 508 2.78 -19.47 -4.58
C ASP A 508 3.08 -18.00 -4.27
N ASN A 509 4.35 -17.59 -4.22
CA ASN A 509 4.74 -16.19 -3.98
C ASN A 509 4.43 -15.25 -5.17
N LEU A 510 4.54 -15.72 -6.42
CA LEU A 510 4.14 -14.92 -7.59
C LEU A 510 2.61 -14.87 -7.77
N SER A 511 1.88 -15.74 -7.06
CA SER A 511 0.42 -15.72 -7.04
C SER A 511 -0.14 -14.90 -5.87
N SER A 512 0.67 -14.52 -4.88
CA SER A 512 0.28 -13.65 -3.77
C SER A 512 0.66 -12.19 -4.05
N GLU A 513 -0.06 -11.24 -3.45
CA GLU A 513 0.26 -9.82 -3.61
C GLU A 513 1.49 -9.37 -2.81
N SER A 514 1.83 -10.07 -1.71
CA SER A 514 2.85 -9.61 -0.74
C SER A 514 4.29 -9.65 -1.25
N HIS A 515 4.71 -10.68 -1.99
CA HIS A 515 6.10 -10.86 -2.42
C HIS A 515 6.31 -10.83 -3.94
N ALA A 516 5.23 -10.84 -4.73
CA ALA A 516 5.34 -10.92 -6.19
C ALA A 516 6.11 -9.73 -6.78
N ALA A 517 5.88 -8.51 -6.30
CA ALA A 517 6.52 -7.32 -6.84
C ALA A 517 8.06 -7.36 -6.68
N GLU A 518 8.55 -7.72 -5.49
CA GLU A 518 9.98 -7.81 -5.20
C GLU A 518 10.66 -8.89 -6.04
N ILE A 519 10.11 -10.10 -6.07
CA ILE A 519 10.68 -11.23 -6.85
C ILE A 519 10.71 -10.88 -8.34
N VAL A 520 9.63 -10.29 -8.87
CA VAL A 520 9.56 -9.94 -10.29
C VAL A 520 10.56 -8.85 -10.65
N ASN A 521 10.77 -7.85 -9.78
CA ASN A 521 11.80 -6.83 -10.00
C ASN A 521 13.21 -7.42 -9.98
N LEU A 522 13.51 -8.35 -9.05
CA LEU A 522 14.79 -9.05 -9.03
C LEU A 522 15.03 -9.90 -10.29
N LEU A 523 13.99 -10.59 -10.78
CA LEU A 523 14.07 -11.33 -12.03
C LEU A 523 14.27 -10.40 -13.23
N LYS A 524 13.60 -9.26 -13.26
CA LYS A 524 13.77 -8.24 -14.30
C LYS A 524 15.21 -7.73 -14.33
N ASP A 525 15.78 -7.39 -13.19
CA ASP A 525 17.17 -6.92 -13.09
C ASP A 525 18.18 -8.02 -13.45
N SER A 526 17.90 -9.25 -13.04
CA SER A 526 18.69 -10.43 -13.42
C SER A 526 18.69 -10.64 -14.95
N ILE A 527 17.52 -10.54 -15.59
CA ILE A 527 17.38 -10.65 -17.05
C ILE A 527 18.09 -9.49 -17.75
N ALA A 528 17.96 -8.26 -17.25
CA ALA A 528 18.67 -7.11 -17.81
C ALA A 528 20.19 -7.26 -17.72
N CYS A 529 20.70 -7.87 -16.64
CA CYS A 529 22.13 -8.09 -16.43
C CYS A 529 22.69 -9.27 -17.22
N PHE A 530 21.99 -10.40 -17.27
CA PHE A 530 22.51 -11.67 -17.78
C PHE A 530 21.84 -12.19 -19.07
N GLY A 531 20.74 -11.58 -19.48
CA GLY A 531 19.95 -11.97 -20.64
C GLY A 531 18.92 -13.06 -20.34
N TRP A 532 17.83 -13.05 -21.11
CA TRP A 532 16.71 -13.99 -20.97
C TRP A 532 17.15 -15.46 -21.08
N GLN A 533 18.03 -15.79 -22.03
CA GLN A 533 18.47 -17.17 -22.28
C GLN A 533 19.14 -17.83 -21.06
N ALA A 534 19.78 -17.04 -20.19
CA ALA A 534 20.45 -17.54 -19.00
C ALA A 534 19.49 -17.78 -17.82
N ILE A 535 18.38 -17.03 -17.77
CA ILE A 535 17.43 -17.03 -16.65
C ILE A 535 16.18 -17.88 -16.95
N ALA A 536 15.68 -17.84 -18.19
CA ALA A 536 14.46 -18.51 -18.62
C ALA A 536 14.38 -20.01 -18.22
N PRO A 537 15.44 -20.82 -18.40
CA PRO A 537 15.38 -22.25 -18.05
C PRO A 537 15.08 -22.51 -16.57
N LEU A 538 15.33 -21.53 -15.69
CA LEU A 538 15.12 -21.65 -14.24
C LEU A 538 13.70 -21.29 -13.81
N ILE A 539 13.07 -20.35 -14.52
CA ILE A 539 11.78 -19.78 -14.11
C ILE A 539 10.61 -20.25 -14.96
N THR A 540 10.83 -20.58 -16.25
CA THR A 540 9.76 -21.02 -17.16
C THR A 540 8.94 -22.19 -16.62
N PRO A 541 9.52 -23.25 -16.01
CA PRO A 541 8.73 -24.35 -15.44
C PRO A 541 7.76 -23.91 -14.34
N THR A 542 8.10 -22.86 -13.57
CA THR A 542 7.23 -22.29 -12.55
C THR A 542 6.21 -21.34 -13.17
N LEU A 543 6.62 -20.49 -14.12
CA LEU A 543 5.73 -19.60 -14.87
C LEU A 543 4.62 -20.37 -15.60
N GLU A 544 4.93 -21.56 -16.15
CA GLU A 544 3.95 -22.44 -16.79
C GLU A 544 2.87 -22.94 -15.83
N GLN A 545 3.11 -22.94 -14.52
CA GLN A 545 2.17 -23.40 -13.49
C GLN A 545 1.30 -22.28 -12.90
N LEU A 546 1.60 -21.02 -13.22
CA LEU A 546 0.83 -19.88 -12.75
C LEU A 546 -0.57 -19.85 -13.39
N ASN A 547 -1.52 -19.28 -12.66
CA ASN A 547 -2.84 -18.96 -13.20
C ASN A 547 -2.74 -17.79 -14.20
N SER A 548 -3.77 -17.61 -15.03
CA SER A 548 -3.76 -16.62 -16.11
C SER A 548 -3.58 -15.18 -15.62
N PHE A 549 -4.08 -14.84 -14.44
CA PHE A 549 -3.94 -13.50 -13.85
C PHE A 549 -2.50 -13.23 -13.41
N ALA A 550 -1.93 -14.12 -12.59
CA ALA A 550 -0.57 -13.99 -12.07
C ALA A 550 0.48 -13.98 -13.20
N ILE A 551 0.39 -14.92 -14.16
CA ILE A 551 1.35 -14.94 -15.28
C ILE A 551 1.25 -13.70 -16.15
N PHE A 552 0.04 -13.15 -16.32
CA PHE A 552 -0.14 -11.93 -17.11
C PHE A 552 0.55 -10.75 -16.42
N GLN A 553 0.32 -10.55 -15.12
CA GLN A 553 1.00 -9.51 -14.33
C GLN A 553 2.52 -9.67 -14.40
N VAL A 554 3.05 -10.86 -14.06
CA VAL A 554 4.50 -11.15 -14.10
C VAL A 554 5.08 -10.88 -15.49
N SER A 555 4.44 -11.41 -16.54
CA SER A 555 4.92 -11.25 -17.92
C SER A 555 4.91 -9.79 -18.38
N THR A 556 3.86 -9.02 -18.03
CA THR A 556 3.80 -7.60 -18.37
C THR A 556 4.92 -6.81 -17.70
N THR A 557 5.17 -7.06 -16.42
CA THR A 557 6.24 -6.38 -15.67
C THR A 557 7.62 -6.73 -16.21
N LEU A 558 7.87 -8.02 -16.52
CA LEU A 558 9.14 -8.47 -17.10
C LEU A 558 9.38 -7.92 -18.52
N ALA A 559 8.32 -7.81 -19.34
CA ALA A 559 8.41 -7.30 -20.70
C ALA A 559 8.53 -5.76 -20.76
N THR A 560 8.16 -5.04 -19.71
CA THR A 560 8.15 -3.57 -19.67
C THR A 560 9.56 -3.02 -19.86
N ASN A 561 9.73 -2.16 -20.88
CA ASN A 561 11.00 -1.54 -21.29
C ASN A 561 12.12 -2.53 -21.69
N ASN A 562 11.77 -3.79 -22.01
CA ASN A 562 12.74 -4.79 -22.47
C ASN A 562 12.59 -5.01 -23.99
N PRO A 563 13.62 -4.74 -24.82
CA PRO A 563 13.54 -4.88 -26.27
C PRO A 563 13.76 -6.32 -26.79
N ASP A 564 13.97 -7.31 -25.92
CA ASP A 564 14.19 -8.70 -26.32
C ASP A 564 12.90 -9.34 -26.88
N SER A 565 12.79 -9.37 -28.21
CA SER A 565 11.63 -9.91 -28.91
C SER A 565 11.42 -11.42 -28.70
N ASP A 566 12.49 -12.19 -28.44
CA ASP A 566 12.37 -13.64 -28.21
C ASP A 566 11.80 -13.92 -26.82
N MET A 567 12.29 -13.19 -25.81
CA MET A 567 11.71 -13.17 -24.47
C MET A 567 10.23 -12.79 -24.51
N GLN A 568 9.88 -11.67 -25.17
CA GLN A 568 8.50 -11.21 -25.25
C GLN A 568 7.60 -12.25 -25.94
N ALA A 569 8.06 -12.88 -27.03
CA ALA A 569 7.33 -13.95 -27.70
C ALA A 569 7.07 -15.16 -26.78
N GLN A 570 8.06 -15.56 -25.97
CA GLN A 570 7.93 -16.68 -25.03
C GLN A 570 6.98 -16.35 -23.86
N LEU A 571 7.10 -15.17 -23.26
CA LEU A 571 6.21 -14.71 -22.17
C LEU A 571 4.74 -14.65 -22.61
N ILE A 572 4.48 -14.22 -23.85
CA ILE A 572 3.13 -14.23 -24.41
C ILE A 572 2.62 -15.62 -24.61
N SER A 573 3.46 -16.52 -25.11
CA SER A 573 3.09 -17.92 -25.28
C SER A 573 2.65 -18.52 -23.93
N LEU A 574 3.36 -18.21 -22.85
CA LEU A 574 2.99 -18.59 -21.49
C LEU A 574 1.63 -18.01 -21.07
N CYS A 575 1.40 -16.72 -21.29
CA CYS A 575 0.11 -16.07 -21.01
C CYS A 575 -1.05 -16.72 -21.78
N VAL A 576 -0.86 -16.96 -23.08
CA VAL A 576 -1.87 -17.59 -23.95
C VAL A 576 -2.14 -19.04 -23.54
N ASN A 577 -1.10 -19.79 -23.17
CA ASN A 577 -1.27 -21.14 -22.67
C ASN A 577 -2.07 -21.15 -21.37
N ALA A 578 -1.74 -20.27 -20.42
CA ALA A 578 -2.45 -20.19 -19.14
C ALA A 578 -3.93 -19.81 -19.31
N ILE A 579 -4.23 -18.73 -20.05
CA ILE A 579 -5.61 -18.30 -20.26
C ILE A 579 -6.43 -19.36 -21.02
N CYS A 580 -5.83 -20.08 -21.97
CA CYS A 580 -6.52 -21.14 -22.70
C CYS A 580 -6.79 -22.37 -21.82
N ARG A 581 -5.94 -22.70 -20.84
CA ARG A 581 -6.23 -23.75 -19.84
C ARG A 581 -7.43 -23.39 -18.96
N GLU A 582 -7.65 -22.10 -18.72
CA GLU A 582 -8.72 -21.55 -17.87
C GLU A 582 -9.98 -21.16 -18.65
N GLN A 583 -10.19 -21.71 -19.86
CA GLN A 583 -11.29 -21.34 -20.74
C GLN A 583 -12.69 -21.46 -20.11
N ASN A 584 -12.86 -22.33 -19.12
CA ASN A 584 -14.12 -22.49 -18.40
C ASN A 584 -14.46 -21.28 -17.51
N ASP A 585 -13.46 -20.54 -17.05
CA ASP A 585 -13.60 -19.45 -16.08
C ASP A 585 -13.71 -18.06 -16.74
N TRP A 586 -13.58 -17.97 -18.06
CA TRP A 586 -13.68 -16.70 -18.83
C TRP A 586 -15.02 -15.96 -18.68
N GLN A 587 -16.02 -16.58 -18.07
CA GLN A 587 -17.35 -16.01 -17.85
C GLN A 587 -17.46 -15.21 -16.54
N TYR A 588 -16.45 -15.28 -15.67
CA TYR A 588 -16.41 -14.51 -14.41
C TYR A 588 -15.75 -13.13 -14.63
N ASP A 589 -16.31 -12.09 -14.00
CA ASP A 589 -15.95 -10.67 -14.22
C ASP A 589 -14.45 -10.39 -14.14
N ASN A 590 -13.82 -10.94 -13.11
CA ASN A 590 -12.41 -10.69 -12.83
C ASN A 590 -11.48 -11.24 -13.91
N CYS A 591 -11.67 -12.47 -14.40
CA CYS A 591 -10.79 -13.07 -15.42
C CYS A 591 -10.92 -12.36 -16.78
N PHE A 592 -12.15 -12.02 -17.17
CA PHE A 592 -12.40 -11.38 -18.46
C PHE A 592 -11.80 -9.96 -18.53
N LYS A 593 -12.09 -9.11 -17.54
CA LYS A 593 -11.60 -7.72 -17.52
C LYS A 593 -10.11 -7.61 -17.20
N LYS A 594 -9.62 -8.35 -16.21
CA LYS A 594 -8.25 -8.16 -15.71
C LYS A 594 -7.18 -8.87 -16.54
N THR A 595 -7.56 -9.89 -17.33
CA THR A 595 -6.57 -10.73 -18.03
C THR A 595 -6.88 -10.89 -19.51
N LEU A 596 -8.08 -11.40 -19.85
CA LEU A 596 -8.39 -11.79 -21.22
C LEU A 596 -8.41 -10.60 -22.19
N VAL A 597 -9.11 -9.52 -21.84
CA VAL A 597 -9.19 -8.32 -22.66
C VAL A 597 -7.82 -7.65 -22.82
N PRO A 598 -7.06 -7.35 -21.74
CA PRO A 598 -5.71 -6.83 -21.85
C PRO A 598 -4.77 -7.69 -22.70
N LEU A 599 -4.81 -9.02 -22.54
CA LEU A 599 -4.01 -9.93 -23.35
C LEU A 599 -4.40 -9.90 -24.85
N ALA A 600 -5.70 -9.82 -25.16
CA ALA A 600 -6.16 -9.69 -26.54
C ALA A 600 -5.70 -8.37 -27.18
N VAL A 601 -5.66 -7.28 -26.42
CA VAL A 601 -5.12 -5.99 -26.86
C VAL A 601 -3.62 -6.11 -27.13
N ASN A 602 -2.85 -6.68 -26.21
CA ASN A 602 -1.41 -6.86 -26.35
C ASN A 602 -1.03 -7.75 -27.56
N LEU A 603 -1.80 -8.82 -27.83
CA LEU A 603 -1.58 -9.69 -29.00
C LEU A 603 -1.73 -8.96 -30.35
N CYS A 604 -2.45 -7.83 -30.36
CA CYS A 604 -2.67 -6.98 -31.52
C CYS A 604 -1.62 -5.84 -31.65
N GLN A 605 -0.76 -5.64 -30.65
CA GLN A 605 0.32 -4.67 -30.68
C GLN A 605 1.57 -5.25 -31.35
N THR A 606 2.38 -4.39 -31.99
CA THR A 606 3.65 -4.80 -32.62
C THR A 606 4.72 -5.17 -31.61
N ASP A 607 4.69 -4.50 -30.44
CA ASP A 607 5.79 -4.48 -29.49
C ASP A 607 5.82 -5.69 -28.56
N TRP A 608 4.83 -6.58 -28.68
CA TRP A 608 4.73 -7.81 -27.88
C TRP A 608 5.28 -9.02 -28.67
N TYR A 609 5.53 -8.92 -29.99
CA TYR A 609 6.21 -9.96 -30.80
C TYR A 609 5.63 -11.39 -30.72
N ALA A 610 4.33 -11.52 -30.46
CA ALA A 610 3.64 -12.81 -30.44
C ALA A 610 3.79 -13.60 -31.76
N SER A 611 4.11 -14.90 -31.67
CA SER A 611 4.18 -15.77 -32.85
C SER A 611 2.82 -15.92 -33.53
N SER A 612 2.82 -16.22 -34.84
CA SER A 612 1.58 -16.49 -35.59
C SER A 612 0.77 -17.65 -34.97
N ASP A 613 1.45 -18.68 -34.48
CA ASP A 613 0.81 -19.85 -33.86
C ASP A 613 0.16 -19.48 -32.53
N THR A 614 0.85 -18.71 -31.68
CA THR A 614 0.32 -18.19 -30.41
C THR A 614 -0.91 -17.32 -30.62
N ARG A 615 -0.86 -16.42 -31.61
CA ARG A 615 -2.01 -15.59 -32.01
C ARG A 615 -3.18 -16.46 -32.48
N GLN A 616 -2.90 -17.46 -33.31
CA GLN A 616 -3.92 -18.35 -33.85
C GLN A 616 -4.55 -19.25 -32.77
N GLN A 617 -3.77 -19.74 -31.81
CA GLN A 617 -4.24 -20.51 -30.68
C GLN A 617 -5.26 -19.73 -29.85
N PHE A 618 -4.90 -18.51 -29.44
CA PHE A 618 -5.81 -17.65 -28.66
C PHE A 618 -7.07 -17.30 -29.44
N LEU A 619 -6.94 -16.93 -30.72
CA LEU A 619 -8.08 -16.64 -31.58
C LEU A 619 -9.01 -17.86 -31.70
N THR A 620 -8.45 -19.05 -31.88
CA THR A 620 -9.23 -20.30 -31.97
C THR A 620 -9.99 -20.57 -30.68
N ALA A 621 -9.35 -20.42 -29.52
CA ALA A 621 -10.00 -20.57 -28.22
C ALA A 621 -11.14 -19.55 -28.00
N CYS A 622 -10.95 -18.30 -28.46
CA CYS A 622 -12.00 -17.27 -28.45
C CYS A 622 -13.20 -17.65 -29.31
N LEU A 623 -12.95 -18.14 -30.54
CA LEU A 623 -14.01 -18.57 -31.45
C LEU A 623 -14.76 -19.80 -30.91
N GLU A 624 -14.07 -20.74 -30.27
CA GLU A 624 -14.68 -21.90 -29.62
C GLU A 624 -15.54 -21.51 -28.41
N LYS A 625 -15.04 -20.64 -27.53
CA LYS A 625 -15.86 -20.09 -26.43
C LYS A 625 -17.08 -19.34 -26.97
N GLY A 626 -16.92 -18.61 -28.07
CA GLY A 626 -18.01 -17.93 -28.75
C GLY A 626 -19.13 -18.85 -29.25
N LYS A 627 -18.81 -20.10 -29.61
CA LYS A 627 -19.84 -21.07 -30.02
C LYS A 627 -20.69 -21.54 -28.84
N SER A 628 -20.08 -21.75 -27.67
CA SER A 628 -20.78 -22.21 -26.46
C SER A 628 -21.44 -21.06 -25.69
N TYR A 629 -20.84 -19.86 -25.74
CA TYR A 629 -21.30 -18.67 -25.06
C TYR A 629 -21.23 -17.44 -25.99
N PRO A 630 -22.23 -17.24 -26.86
CA PRO A 630 -22.20 -16.19 -27.89
C PRO A 630 -22.01 -14.77 -27.37
N ALA A 631 -22.49 -14.49 -26.15
CA ALA A 631 -22.32 -13.20 -25.47
C ALA A 631 -20.85 -12.85 -25.19
N PHE A 632 -19.94 -13.82 -25.14
CA PHE A 632 -18.51 -13.56 -24.96
C PHE A 632 -17.90 -12.82 -26.16
N LEU A 633 -18.22 -13.25 -27.39
CA LEU A 633 -17.65 -12.61 -28.59
C LEU A 633 -18.10 -11.16 -28.72
N ALA A 634 -19.36 -10.86 -28.41
CA ALA A 634 -19.84 -9.48 -28.42
C ALA A 634 -19.02 -8.59 -27.45
N ALA A 635 -18.67 -9.11 -26.27
CA ALA A 635 -17.97 -8.34 -25.24
C ALA A 635 -16.52 -8.11 -25.66
N LEU A 636 -15.87 -9.17 -26.15
CA LEU A 636 -14.49 -9.10 -26.61
C LEU A 636 -14.36 -8.15 -27.80
N ILE A 637 -15.25 -8.24 -28.79
CA ILE A 637 -15.28 -7.33 -29.95
C ILE A 637 -15.46 -5.89 -29.48
N GLN A 638 -16.40 -5.62 -28.58
CA GLN A 638 -16.67 -4.26 -28.11
C GLN A 638 -15.45 -3.65 -27.40
N ASN A 639 -14.79 -4.40 -26.53
CA ASN A 639 -13.57 -3.93 -25.87
C ASN A 639 -12.46 -3.66 -26.91
N LEU A 640 -12.23 -4.57 -27.85
CA LEU A 640 -11.22 -4.38 -28.90
C LEU A 640 -11.53 -3.19 -29.84
N ILE A 641 -12.81 -2.88 -30.07
CA ILE A 641 -13.23 -1.69 -30.86
C ILE A 641 -12.99 -0.39 -30.06
N ASN A 642 -13.36 -0.37 -28.78
CA ASN A 642 -13.33 0.84 -27.96
C ASN A 642 -11.92 1.22 -27.47
N ASP A 643 -11.04 0.24 -27.28
CA ASP A 643 -9.82 0.39 -26.47
C ASP A 643 -8.51 0.46 -27.28
N THR A 644 -8.44 1.13 -28.45
CA THR A 644 -7.28 0.82 -29.32
C THR A 644 -6.65 1.93 -30.18
N SER A 645 -5.38 2.20 -29.85
CA SER A 645 -4.27 2.61 -30.74
C SER A 645 -3.54 1.43 -31.45
N ALA A 646 -4.00 0.18 -31.29
CA ALA A 646 -3.31 -1.01 -31.80
C ALA A 646 -3.34 -1.18 -33.34
N ASP A 647 -2.17 -1.48 -33.92
CA ASP A 647 -1.93 -1.46 -35.38
C ASP A 647 -2.40 -2.72 -36.13
N ASN A 648 -2.30 -3.91 -35.53
CA ASN A 648 -2.55 -5.19 -36.22
C ASN A 648 -3.88 -5.86 -35.88
N LYS A 649 -4.82 -5.15 -35.25
CA LYS A 649 -6.12 -5.70 -34.79
C LYS A 649 -7.12 -6.03 -35.92
N LYS A 650 -6.92 -5.52 -37.15
CA LYS A 650 -7.91 -5.65 -38.24
C LYS A 650 -8.22 -7.10 -38.65
N PRO A 651 -7.23 -7.99 -38.88
CA PRO A 651 -7.51 -9.39 -39.27
C PRO A 651 -8.27 -10.16 -38.18
N TRP A 652 -7.98 -9.87 -36.91
CA TRP A 652 -8.66 -10.44 -35.75
C TRP A 652 -10.11 -9.98 -35.67
N LEU A 653 -10.33 -8.66 -35.69
CA LEU A 653 -11.67 -8.07 -35.69
C LEU A 653 -12.50 -8.60 -36.85
N LYS A 654 -11.93 -8.73 -38.05
CA LYS A 654 -12.63 -9.31 -39.21
C LYS A 654 -13.12 -10.74 -38.94
N THR A 655 -12.27 -11.58 -38.36
CA THR A 655 -12.60 -12.98 -38.08
C THR A 655 -13.65 -13.11 -36.95
N LEU A 656 -13.47 -12.34 -35.87
CA LEU A 656 -14.41 -12.32 -34.73
C LEU A 656 -15.77 -11.75 -35.15
N ILE A 657 -15.80 -10.64 -35.88
CA ILE A 657 -17.02 -9.99 -36.37
C ILE A 657 -17.74 -10.88 -37.37
N SER A 658 -17.04 -11.50 -38.33
CA SER A 658 -17.68 -12.44 -39.26
C SER A 658 -18.37 -13.58 -38.53
N THR A 659 -17.69 -14.17 -37.53
CA THR A 659 -18.26 -15.25 -36.72
C THR A 659 -19.47 -14.79 -35.91
N ARG A 660 -19.41 -13.57 -35.35
CA ARG A 660 -20.54 -12.97 -34.61
C ARG A 660 -21.72 -12.65 -35.54
N LEU A 661 -21.46 -12.13 -36.74
CA LEU A 661 -22.49 -11.87 -37.74
C LEU A 661 -23.16 -13.16 -38.22
N ASP A 662 -22.39 -14.23 -38.46
CA ASP A 662 -22.94 -15.54 -38.82
C ASP A 662 -23.88 -16.08 -37.73
N TYR A 663 -23.55 -15.86 -36.46
CA TYR A 663 -24.43 -16.18 -35.33
C TYR A 663 -25.68 -15.29 -35.33
N LEU A 664 -25.51 -13.97 -35.43
CA LEU A 664 -26.60 -13.01 -35.40
C LEU A 664 -27.58 -13.22 -36.57
N ASP A 665 -27.11 -13.44 -37.79
CA ASP A 665 -27.96 -13.70 -38.96
C ASP A 665 -28.77 -15.01 -38.79
N LYS A 666 -28.19 -16.05 -38.17
CA LYS A 666 -28.92 -17.27 -37.78
C LYS A 666 -29.98 -17.02 -36.73
N GLU A 667 -29.71 -16.16 -35.74
CA GLU A 667 -30.69 -15.82 -34.70
C GLU A 667 -31.78 -14.86 -35.19
N ILE A 668 -31.44 -13.93 -36.08
CA ILE A 668 -32.35 -12.94 -36.68
C ILE A 668 -33.25 -13.56 -37.74
N SER A 669 -32.78 -14.57 -38.46
CA SER A 669 -33.61 -15.33 -39.41
C SER A 669 -34.67 -16.19 -38.74
N LYS A 670 -34.56 -16.45 -37.42
CA LYS A 670 -35.63 -17.09 -36.65
C LYS A 670 -36.85 -16.16 -36.61
N PRO A 671 -38.07 -16.69 -36.79
CA PRO A 671 -39.28 -15.88 -36.72
C PRO A 671 -39.38 -15.20 -35.36
N THR A 672 -39.72 -13.90 -35.36
CA THR A 672 -39.99 -13.17 -34.12
C THR A 672 -41.15 -13.89 -33.41
N PRO A 673 -41.00 -14.26 -32.13
CA PRO A 673 -42.06 -14.95 -31.42
C PRO A 673 -43.30 -14.08 -31.39
N VAL A 674 -44.40 -14.60 -31.94
CA VAL A 674 -45.71 -13.95 -31.85
C VAL A 674 -46.28 -14.33 -30.49
N PHE A 675 -46.59 -13.31 -29.68
CA PHE A 675 -47.19 -13.51 -28.37
C PHE A 675 -48.42 -14.43 -28.49
N SER A 676 -48.41 -15.48 -27.67
CA SER A 676 -49.51 -16.44 -27.62
C SER A 676 -49.73 -16.89 -26.18
N TRP A 677 -51.00 -16.88 -25.75
CA TRP A 677 -51.39 -17.42 -24.45
C TRP A 677 -51.16 -18.93 -24.35
N SER A 678 -51.14 -19.63 -25.49
CA SER A 678 -50.58 -20.97 -25.60
C SER A 678 -49.06 -20.81 -25.70
N MET A 679 -48.34 -21.18 -24.65
CA MET A 679 -46.88 -21.10 -24.53
C MET A 679 -46.29 -22.46 -24.94
N PRO A 680 -46.13 -22.78 -26.24
CA PRO A 680 -45.88 -24.13 -26.72
C PRO A 680 -44.56 -24.74 -26.22
N GLN A 681 -43.60 -23.88 -25.90
CA GLN A 681 -42.26 -24.26 -25.43
C GLN A 681 -42.15 -24.27 -23.90
N ALA A 682 -43.27 -24.12 -23.18
CA ALA A 682 -43.24 -24.11 -21.72
C ALA A 682 -42.83 -25.49 -21.17
N GLU A 683 -41.90 -25.46 -20.21
CA GLU A 683 -41.40 -26.62 -19.46
C GLU A 683 -41.57 -26.37 -17.95
N ALA A 684 -42.09 -27.36 -17.23
CA ALA A 684 -42.31 -27.30 -15.79
C ALA A 684 -42.24 -28.71 -15.18
N ASN A 685 -42.02 -28.78 -13.86
CA ASN A 685 -41.83 -30.06 -13.15
C ASN A 685 -43.06 -30.97 -13.18
N LYS A 686 -44.29 -30.40 -13.22
CA LYS A 686 -45.55 -31.16 -13.29
C LYS A 686 -46.15 -31.16 -14.69
N HIS A 687 -46.64 -32.33 -15.11
CA HIS A 687 -47.33 -32.49 -16.38
C HIS A 687 -48.56 -31.57 -16.52
N ASP A 688 -49.41 -31.50 -15.49
CA ASP A 688 -50.62 -30.65 -15.51
C ASP A 688 -50.30 -29.16 -15.67
N MET A 689 -49.16 -28.72 -15.14
CA MET A 689 -48.66 -27.36 -15.34
C MET A 689 -48.24 -27.14 -16.79
N VAL A 690 -47.49 -28.07 -17.38
CA VAL A 690 -47.09 -27.99 -18.79
C VAL A 690 -48.32 -27.97 -19.71
N VAL A 691 -49.31 -28.82 -19.43
CA VAL A 691 -50.58 -28.85 -20.17
C VAL A 691 -51.30 -27.51 -20.06
N PHE A 692 -51.39 -26.93 -18.86
CA PHE A 692 -51.99 -25.61 -18.67
C PHE A 692 -51.19 -24.51 -19.40
N LEU A 693 -49.87 -24.48 -19.25
CA LEU A 693 -49.00 -23.48 -19.85
C LEU A 693 -49.10 -23.48 -21.39
N ARG A 694 -49.20 -24.67 -21.99
CA ARG A 694 -49.39 -24.85 -23.44
C ARG A 694 -50.83 -24.61 -23.90
N SER A 695 -51.80 -24.47 -22.99
CA SER A 695 -53.20 -24.15 -23.33
C SER A 695 -53.43 -22.64 -23.56
N VAL A 696 -54.56 -22.23 -24.13
CA VAL A 696 -54.92 -20.80 -24.28
C VAL A 696 -55.41 -20.14 -22.98
N LYS A 697 -55.59 -20.89 -21.89
CA LYS A 697 -56.10 -20.36 -20.63
C LYS A 697 -55.02 -19.50 -19.95
N GLN A 698 -55.43 -18.35 -19.42
CA GLN A 698 -54.51 -17.37 -18.81
C GLN A 698 -54.23 -17.67 -17.34
N GLN A 699 -55.18 -18.29 -16.65
CA GLN A 699 -55.10 -18.63 -15.24
C GLN A 699 -55.57 -20.06 -14.98
N ALA A 700 -54.95 -20.73 -14.01
CA ALA A 700 -55.39 -22.02 -13.52
C ALA A 700 -55.00 -22.25 -12.05
N GLN A 701 -55.68 -23.21 -11.45
CA GLN A 701 -55.30 -23.82 -10.18
C GLN A 701 -54.89 -25.25 -10.46
N ILE A 702 -53.64 -25.58 -10.17
CA ILE A 702 -53.12 -26.94 -10.29
C ILE A 702 -53.25 -27.60 -8.91
N THR A 703 -54.14 -28.58 -8.82
CA THR A 703 -54.45 -29.32 -7.59
C THR A 703 -53.67 -30.64 -7.53
N GLY A 704 -53.94 -31.50 -6.54
CA GLY A 704 -53.28 -32.80 -6.42
C GLY A 704 -51.92 -32.72 -5.73
N TYR A 705 -51.84 -31.92 -4.67
CA TYR A 705 -50.69 -31.85 -3.77
C TYR A 705 -51.07 -32.42 -2.41
N ASP A 706 -50.20 -33.22 -1.82
CA ASP A 706 -50.41 -33.78 -0.47
C ASP A 706 -50.16 -32.76 0.66
N GLY A 707 -49.72 -31.54 0.33
CA GLY A 707 -49.56 -30.43 1.25
C GLY A 707 -48.98 -29.17 0.59
N ILE A 708 -49.07 -28.03 1.29
CA ILE A 708 -48.63 -26.72 0.77
C ILE A 708 -47.11 -26.66 0.51
N ALA A 709 -46.29 -27.44 1.24
CA ALA A 709 -44.85 -27.51 1.02
C ALA A 709 -44.50 -28.11 -0.36
N MET A 710 -45.21 -29.16 -0.77
CA MET A 710 -45.06 -29.76 -2.10
C MET A 710 -45.52 -28.80 -3.21
N ALA A 711 -46.60 -28.04 -2.96
CA ALA A 711 -47.06 -26.98 -3.87
C ALA A 711 -46.01 -25.86 -4.02
N ARG A 712 -45.30 -25.50 -2.93
CA ARG A 712 -44.22 -24.50 -2.98
C ARG A 712 -43.01 -24.97 -3.79
N ASN A 713 -42.66 -26.26 -3.77
CA ASN A 713 -41.56 -26.79 -4.58
C ASN A 713 -41.81 -26.68 -6.09
N ASP A 714 -43.08 -26.69 -6.52
CA ASP A 714 -43.46 -26.51 -7.92
C ASP A 714 -43.72 -25.03 -8.29
N VAL A 715 -43.67 -24.10 -7.33
CA VAL A 715 -43.68 -22.68 -7.63
C VAL A 715 -42.34 -22.33 -8.26
N VAL A 716 -42.36 -22.13 -9.57
CA VAL A 716 -41.21 -21.60 -10.30
C VAL A 716 -41.17 -20.10 -10.04
N SER A 717 -40.12 -19.63 -9.36
CA SER A 717 -39.77 -18.22 -9.41
C SER A 717 -39.20 -17.97 -10.80
N VAL A 718 -39.98 -17.35 -11.68
CA VAL A 718 -39.43 -16.79 -12.92
C VAL A 718 -38.53 -15.65 -12.49
N ASP A 719 -37.23 -15.96 -12.45
CA ASP A 719 -36.22 -15.05 -11.92
C ASP A 719 -36.31 -13.70 -12.66
N PRO A 720 -36.57 -12.56 -11.98
CA PRO A 720 -36.46 -11.25 -12.60
C PRO A 720 -35.04 -10.99 -13.14
N ASN A 721 -34.05 -11.80 -12.74
CA ASN A 721 -32.67 -11.74 -13.19
C ASN A 721 -32.44 -12.26 -14.62
N TRP A 722 -33.30 -11.94 -15.59
CA TRP A 722 -32.82 -11.81 -16.99
C TRP A 722 -31.95 -10.55 -17.07
N ILE A 723 -30.84 -10.59 -16.34
CA ILE A 723 -29.88 -9.50 -16.28
C ILE A 723 -29.11 -9.58 -17.58
N LEU A 724 -28.97 -8.43 -18.24
CA LEU A 724 -27.83 -8.28 -19.14
C LEU A 724 -26.59 -8.65 -18.30
N PRO A 725 -25.65 -9.48 -18.79
CA PRO A 725 -24.46 -9.81 -18.01
C PRO A 725 -23.86 -8.51 -17.45
N GLU A 726 -23.35 -8.45 -16.21
CA GLU A 726 -22.94 -7.19 -15.53
C GLU A 726 -22.09 -6.22 -16.38
N PHE A 727 -21.40 -6.74 -17.40
CA PHE A 727 -20.66 -6.03 -18.43
C PHE A 727 -21.49 -5.26 -19.49
N TYR A 728 -22.80 -5.47 -19.54
CA TYR A 728 -23.71 -5.07 -20.61
C TYR A 728 -24.86 -4.27 -20.08
N ILE A 729 -24.59 -3.20 -19.32
CA ILE A 729 -25.69 -2.51 -18.66
C ILE A 729 -26.70 -1.91 -19.67
N GLU A 730 -26.39 -1.67 -20.96
CA GLU A 730 -27.40 -0.97 -21.78
C GLU A 730 -27.43 -1.06 -23.33
N SER A 731 -26.72 -1.95 -24.05
CA SER A 731 -26.77 -1.79 -25.54
C SER A 731 -26.67 -2.93 -26.55
N ASN A 732 -26.18 -4.16 -26.30
CA ASN A 732 -25.89 -5.07 -27.43
C ASN A 732 -26.13 -6.59 -27.18
N GLY A 733 -27.39 -7.00 -26.98
CA GLY A 733 -27.91 -8.16 -27.74
C GLY A 733 -27.85 -9.58 -27.18
N ASP A 734 -27.30 -9.87 -25.99
CA ASP A 734 -27.44 -11.21 -25.36
C ASP A 734 -27.65 -11.15 -23.84
N PHE A 735 -28.53 -12.01 -23.32
CA PHE A 735 -28.80 -12.19 -21.89
C PHE A 735 -28.02 -13.38 -21.33
N GLN A 736 -27.61 -13.33 -20.06
CA GLN A 736 -27.32 -14.58 -19.35
C GLN A 736 -28.63 -15.34 -19.20
N LEU A 737 -28.67 -16.57 -19.74
CA LEU A 737 -29.81 -17.45 -19.52
C LEU A 737 -29.87 -17.79 -18.03
N PRO A 738 -31.04 -17.74 -17.38
CA PRO A 738 -31.19 -18.32 -16.05
C PRO A 738 -30.76 -19.80 -16.10
N LYS A 739 -30.32 -20.37 -14.96
CA LYS A 739 -29.91 -21.78 -14.85
C LYS A 739 -30.95 -22.78 -15.39
N SER A 740 -32.20 -22.36 -15.61
CA SER A 740 -33.28 -23.16 -16.15
C SER A 740 -34.07 -22.38 -17.22
N HIS A 741 -34.15 -22.92 -18.43
CA HIS A 741 -34.87 -22.30 -19.55
C HIS A 741 -36.33 -22.78 -19.60
N TYR A 742 -37.21 -22.14 -18.83
CA TYR A 742 -38.59 -22.61 -18.70
C TYR A 742 -39.49 -22.35 -19.92
N GLY A 743 -39.11 -21.46 -20.84
CA GLY A 743 -39.89 -21.19 -22.06
C GLY A 743 -41.22 -20.45 -21.85
N PHE A 744 -41.43 -19.82 -20.68
CA PHE A 744 -42.62 -19.03 -20.35
C PHE A 744 -42.33 -17.96 -19.29
N SER A 745 -43.30 -17.06 -19.06
CA SER A 745 -43.38 -16.21 -17.87
C SER A 745 -44.77 -16.27 -17.24
N ALA A 746 -44.81 -16.40 -15.91
CA ALA A 746 -46.04 -16.44 -15.13
C ALA A 746 -45.78 -16.03 -13.68
N THR A 747 -46.83 -15.58 -13.00
CA THR A 747 -46.87 -15.45 -11.54
C THR A 747 -47.42 -16.75 -10.95
N MET A 748 -46.68 -17.36 -10.03
CA MET A 748 -47.04 -18.63 -9.39
C MET A 748 -47.08 -18.46 -7.87
N GLN A 749 -48.18 -18.90 -7.24
CA GLN A 749 -48.35 -18.85 -5.79
C GLN A 749 -48.98 -20.14 -5.27
N ALA A 750 -48.33 -20.76 -4.28
CA ALA A 750 -48.91 -21.91 -3.57
C ALA A 750 -49.96 -21.42 -2.56
N LYS A 751 -51.17 -22.00 -2.62
CA LYS A 751 -52.33 -21.67 -1.76
C LYS A 751 -53.01 -22.94 -1.23
N GLY A 752 -53.88 -22.79 -0.24
CA GLY A 752 -54.66 -23.89 0.38
C GLY A 752 -53.99 -24.53 1.60
N ARG A 753 -54.61 -25.57 2.17
CA ARG A 753 -54.11 -26.34 3.34
C ARG A 753 -54.35 -27.85 3.16
N GLY A 754 -53.40 -28.68 3.61
CA GLY A 754 -53.49 -30.14 3.51
C GLY A 754 -53.67 -30.64 2.07
N LYS A 755 -54.55 -31.63 1.87
CA LYS A 755 -54.90 -32.18 0.55
C LYS A 755 -55.65 -31.22 -0.38
N GLN A 756 -56.02 -30.03 0.11
CA GLN A 756 -56.58 -28.95 -0.70
C GLN A 756 -55.52 -27.92 -1.13
N ALA A 757 -54.23 -28.22 -0.98
CA ALA A 757 -53.17 -27.39 -1.51
C ALA A 757 -53.16 -27.38 -3.04
N TYR A 758 -52.92 -26.21 -3.63
CA TYR A 758 -52.83 -26.01 -5.07
C TYR A 758 -51.84 -24.90 -5.41
N VAL A 759 -51.37 -24.88 -6.67
CA VAL A 759 -50.59 -23.77 -7.22
C VAL A 759 -51.50 -22.92 -8.10
N GLN A 760 -51.67 -21.65 -7.74
CA GLN A 760 -52.30 -20.66 -8.61
C GLN A 760 -51.26 -20.14 -9.59
N ILE A 761 -51.55 -20.26 -10.89
CA ILE A 761 -50.68 -19.80 -11.96
C ILE A 761 -51.44 -18.76 -12.79
N GLU A 762 -50.81 -17.61 -13.02
CA GLU A 762 -51.27 -16.55 -13.91
C GLU A 762 -50.19 -16.24 -14.94
N LYS A 763 -50.47 -16.48 -16.21
CA LYS A 763 -49.55 -16.21 -17.32
C LYS A 763 -49.37 -14.72 -17.53
N ASP A 764 -48.17 -14.31 -17.93
CA ASP A 764 -47.90 -12.92 -18.33
C ASP A 764 -47.09 -12.87 -19.64
N LYS A 765 -46.77 -11.66 -20.11
CA LYS A 765 -46.12 -11.42 -21.42
C LYS A 765 -44.61 -11.21 -21.35
N ARG A 766 -44.01 -11.17 -20.16
CA ARG A 766 -42.61 -10.73 -19.97
C ARG A 766 -41.62 -11.55 -20.80
N TYR A 767 -41.80 -12.86 -20.90
CA TYR A 767 -40.93 -13.73 -21.69
C TYR A 767 -40.95 -13.37 -23.19
N ASP A 768 -42.13 -13.15 -23.76
CA ASP A 768 -42.29 -12.79 -25.17
C ASP A 768 -41.79 -11.36 -25.45
N GLU A 769 -42.07 -10.43 -24.54
CA GLU A 769 -41.55 -9.05 -24.61
C GLU A 769 -40.02 -9.02 -24.57
N LEU A 770 -39.39 -9.82 -23.71
CA LEU A 770 -37.94 -9.98 -23.64
C LEU A 770 -37.36 -10.61 -24.91
N LYS A 771 -38.01 -11.64 -25.47
CA LYS A 771 -37.59 -12.24 -26.75
C LYS A 771 -37.70 -11.26 -27.91
N CYS A 772 -38.75 -10.44 -27.96
CA CYS A 772 -38.91 -9.38 -28.95
C CYS A 772 -37.82 -8.32 -28.79
N LYS A 773 -37.56 -7.87 -27.55
CA LYS A 773 -36.48 -6.92 -27.23
C LYS A 773 -35.11 -7.47 -27.65
N LEU A 774 -34.83 -8.74 -27.35
CA LEU A 774 -33.60 -9.43 -27.75
C LEU A 774 -33.41 -9.45 -29.26
N HIS A 775 -34.46 -9.81 -30.00
CA HIS A 775 -34.43 -9.84 -31.45
C HIS A 775 -34.15 -8.45 -32.06
N THR A 776 -34.74 -7.39 -31.47
CA THR A 776 -34.44 -6.00 -31.86
C THR A 776 -32.99 -5.61 -31.56
N LEU A 777 -32.49 -5.90 -30.36
CA LEU A 777 -31.12 -5.60 -29.97
C LEU A 777 -30.08 -6.32 -30.85
N ARG A 778 -30.33 -7.59 -31.20
CA ARG A 778 -29.47 -8.36 -32.12
C ARG A 778 -29.42 -7.76 -33.52
N LYS A 779 -30.56 -7.25 -34.04
CA LYS A 779 -30.58 -6.53 -35.32
C LYS A 779 -29.74 -5.25 -35.24
N GLN A 780 -29.93 -4.46 -34.19
CA GLN A 780 -29.17 -3.23 -33.97
C GLN A 780 -27.66 -3.52 -33.86
N GLU A 781 -27.27 -4.58 -33.15
CA GLU A 781 -25.87 -5.02 -33.06
C GLU A 781 -25.34 -5.43 -34.45
N ALA A 782 -26.07 -6.27 -35.19
CA ALA A 782 -25.66 -6.71 -36.52
C ALA A 782 -25.47 -5.53 -37.49
N ASP A 783 -26.37 -4.54 -37.47
CA ASP A 783 -26.27 -3.34 -38.30
C ASP A 783 -25.04 -2.51 -37.93
N LYS A 784 -24.79 -2.30 -36.63
CA LYS A 784 -23.57 -1.62 -36.14
C LYS A 784 -22.30 -2.34 -36.58
N LEU A 785 -22.24 -3.66 -36.43
CA LEU A 785 -21.08 -4.46 -36.81
C LEU A 785 -20.85 -4.47 -38.32
N LYS A 786 -21.92 -4.55 -39.13
CA LYS A 786 -21.84 -4.43 -40.61
C LYS A 786 -21.32 -3.06 -41.02
N GLN A 787 -21.83 -1.99 -40.40
CA GLN A 787 -21.36 -0.63 -40.64
C GLN A 787 -19.89 -0.45 -40.24
N PHE A 788 -19.49 -0.94 -39.06
CA PHE A 788 -18.11 -0.89 -38.61
C PHE A 788 -17.17 -1.63 -39.56
N ALA A 789 -17.54 -2.85 -39.98
CA ALA A 789 -16.77 -3.64 -40.93
C ALA A 789 -16.59 -2.91 -42.26
N LEU A 790 -17.65 -2.32 -42.81
CA LEU A 790 -17.58 -1.53 -44.06
C LEU A 790 -16.66 -0.31 -43.95
N GLN A 791 -16.57 0.30 -42.78
CA GLN A 791 -15.81 1.53 -42.57
C GLN A 791 -14.33 1.28 -42.23
N ASN A 792 -13.99 0.13 -41.61
CA ASN A 792 -12.70 -0.04 -40.92
C ASN A 792 -11.91 -1.32 -41.27
N LEU A 793 -12.53 -2.33 -41.90
CA LEU A 793 -11.95 -3.67 -42.17
C LEU A 793 -11.99 -4.04 -43.64
#